data_AF-A0A2L0ESK7-F1
#
_entry.id   AF-A0A2L0ESK7-F1
#
_cell.length_a   1.000
_cell.length_b   1.000
_cell.length_c   1.000
_cell.angle_alpha   90.00
_cell.angle_beta   90.00
_cell.angle_gamma   90.00
#
_symmetry.space_group_name_H-M   'P 1'
#
loop_
_entity.id
_entity.type
_entity.pdbx_description
1 polymer ?
#
loop_
_entity_poly.entity_id
_entity_poly.type
_entity_poly.pdbx_seq_one_letter_code
_entity_poly.pdbx_strand_id
1 'polypeptide(L)'
;MYVRFEEHRVTWRATREDLWTEQTRRAADQIRAGKQVFVHGGPGYGKSSVARQVARALGSDAVFVQVPPGADQVEHVVLTIAHHAGPECLVEVDQQLSRSAGQPAAALEVLGRALARSGTLLLIDDVDALGNGMSKEIREVVAPRLHDLRAWLSRHAVLSTGEVAPVSRATNVEPVTLDRPTRPPCSIENATAHDVGPLWSAAYGDPGRFGLAVARTVLSEDVDTLAPGRLNEKELLDEVWSLLTADMADVLLCLALHGRPVPRDALARALPGMTRAALDAALDAAERALLVTRDGPRVAIATPSWEDFCVTTLPPERIAGVHRDLALAFSAGIKLDDPRVGLRAVDIVEAVKHFVNISPAEAKRYARYGVTMLIEHARALSLRREFEGAERIYADVLDVDAQLRRAGGEGIGPHAWAYARHYFHYNRHQAQRELPEETERGYESSLTEWKQNATFWSNLALLRFRRGLPDRALDALDEARKRDNVPDHKGKERELRVRTVDHLLHGGDVASAVAVWGDYTPESASDSAVERRLQGMLMRGFRARVLRVRGQAPVFFHRDIEITIPRAGREYACQARDLALSARGPSPKTALAAMLKKLRSEVADLLARPTHTLSREKITRKGLLLSVVDLVASGLLAGTGDDVWVVGWLERRGDELLFVDDAGRAYVLAEELGALAADDRLRFARVGAGAGGQPVGPVIALEEPFSGDPDEMLREFQQRVGAHG
;
A
#
# COMPACT_ATOMS: atom_id res chain seq x y z
N MET A 1 38.40 -27.62 62.88
CA MET A 1 37.13 -27.99 62.22
C MET A 1 36.30 -26.72 62.09
N TYR A 2 36.41 -26.03 60.96
CA TYR A 2 35.68 -24.78 60.71
C TYR A 2 34.34 -25.14 60.07
N VAL A 3 33.25 -24.91 60.79
CA VAL A 3 31.88 -25.01 60.26
C VAL A 3 31.68 -23.80 59.35
N ARG A 4 31.62 -24.02 58.03
CA ARG A 4 31.12 -23.00 57.09
C ARG A 4 29.65 -22.79 57.41
N PHE A 5 29.32 -21.64 57.99
CA PHE A 5 27.96 -21.13 57.94
C PHE A 5 27.69 -20.77 56.48
N GLU A 6 26.91 -21.58 55.78
CA GLU A 6 26.25 -21.15 54.55
C GLU A 6 25.28 -20.04 54.93
N GLU A 7 25.73 -18.79 54.80
CA GLU A 7 24.85 -17.63 54.80
C GLU A 7 23.72 -17.92 53.81
N HIS A 8 22.52 -18.15 54.35
CA HIS A 8 21.31 -18.28 53.56
C HIS A 8 21.10 -16.93 52.88
N ARG A 9 21.61 -16.79 51.66
CA ARG A 9 21.41 -15.61 50.82
C ARG A 9 19.91 -15.43 50.67
N VAL A 10 19.37 -14.43 51.36
CA VAL A 10 17.98 -14.05 51.28
C VAL A 10 17.72 -13.67 49.82
N THR A 11 16.80 -14.39 49.18
CA THR A 11 16.55 -14.25 47.73
C THR A 11 15.20 -13.59 47.56
N TRP A 12 15.21 -12.35 47.05
CA TRP A 12 13.99 -11.64 46.67
C TRP A 12 13.25 -12.42 45.58
N ARG A 13 11.95 -12.62 45.77
CA ARG A 13 11.07 -13.22 44.75
C ARG A 13 9.70 -12.58 44.78
N ALA A 14 9.08 -12.50 43.62
CA ALA A 14 7.67 -12.16 43.52
C ALA A 14 6.82 -13.43 43.35
N THR A 15 5.77 -13.55 44.15
CA THR A 15 4.82 -14.68 44.09
C THR A 15 3.49 -14.18 43.54
N ARG A 16 2.99 -14.79 42.46
CA ARG A 16 1.68 -14.42 41.89
C ARG A 16 0.57 -14.85 42.84
N GLU A 17 -0.37 -13.94 43.10
CA GLU A 17 -1.61 -14.28 43.79
C GLU A 17 -2.60 -14.89 42.81
N ASP A 18 -3.32 -15.91 43.28
CA ASP A 18 -4.34 -16.59 42.50
C ASP A 18 -5.66 -15.79 42.56
N LEU A 19 -5.65 -14.61 41.96
CA LEU A 19 -6.78 -13.67 41.99
C LEU A 19 -8.03 -14.21 41.29
N TRP A 20 -7.85 -15.14 40.35
CA TRP A 20 -8.91 -15.59 39.45
C TRP A 20 -9.30 -17.05 39.65
N THR A 21 -8.97 -17.66 40.80
CA THR A 21 -9.29 -19.07 41.09
C THR A 21 -10.77 -19.39 40.89
N GLU A 22 -11.66 -18.49 41.30
CA GLU A 22 -13.10 -18.69 41.14
C GLU A 22 -13.53 -18.69 39.67
N GLN A 23 -13.03 -17.73 38.89
CA GLN A 23 -13.34 -17.61 37.47
C GLN A 23 -12.74 -18.78 36.68
N THR A 24 -11.52 -19.20 37.01
CA THR A 24 -10.87 -20.40 36.47
C THR A 24 -11.70 -21.65 36.76
N ARG A 25 -12.11 -21.85 38.02
CA ARG A 25 -12.93 -23.00 38.42
C ARG A 25 -14.26 -23.00 37.67
N ARG A 26 -14.97 -21.87 37.67
CA ARG A 26 -16.25 -21.71 36.97
C ARG A 26 -16.12 -22.02 35.47
N ALA A 27 -15.09 -21.49 34.80
CA ALA A 27 -14.86 -21.74 33.38
C ALA A 27 -14.58 -23.23 33.11
N ALA A 28 -13.71 -23.86 33.91
CA ALA A 28 -13.41 -25.28 33.78
C ALA A 28 -14.65 -26.17 34.00
N ASP A 29 -15.47 -25.86 35.00
CA ASP A 29 -16.70 -26.61 35.30
C ASP A 29 -17.75 -26.47 34.19
N GLN A 30 -17.88 -25.28 33.61
CA GLN A 30 -18.76 -25.04 32.45
C GLN A 30 -18.30 -25.82 31.21
N ILE A 31 -16.99 -25.88 30.93
CA ILE A 31 -16.43 -26.67 29.83
C ILE A 31 -16.68 -28.17 30.04
N ARG A 32 -16.47 -28.68 31.26
CA ARG A 32 -16.77 -30.08 31.61
C ARG A 32 -18.26 -30.40 31.46
N ALA A 33 -19.13 -29.42 31.67
CA ALA A 33 -20.57 -29.52 31.41
C ALA A 33 -20.94 -29.41 29.92
N GLY A 34 -19.96 -29.37 29.00
CA GLY A 34 -20.17 -29.30 27.55
C GLY A 34 -20.55 -27.92 27.02
N LYS A 35 -20.36 -26.86 27.82
CA LYS A 35 -20.65 -25.48 27.40
C LYS A 35 -19.43 -24.83 26.77
N GLN A 36 -19.67 -23.94 25.80
CA GLN A 36 -18.62 -23.02 25.34
C GLN A 36 -18.50 -21.86 26.34
N VAL A 37 -17.28 -21.43 26.63
CA VAL A 37 -17.00 -20.36 27.59
C VAL A 37 -16.28 -19.21 26.89
N PHE A 38 -16.69 -17.98 27.18
CA PHE A 38 -16.00 -16.78 26.72
C PHE A 38 -15.53 -15.95 27.91
N VAL A 39 -14.21 -15.88 28.12
CA VAL A 39 -13.61 -15.09 29.20
C VAL A 39 -13.32 -13.68 28.68
N HIS A 40 -13.90 -12.66 29.31
CA HIS A 40 -13.74 -11.28 28.84
C HIS A 40 -13.42 -10.29 29.95
N GLY A 41 -12.75 -9.20 29.59
CA GLY A 41 -12.24 -8.18 30.50
C GLY A 41 -11.27 -7.23 29.79
N GLY A 42 -10.96 -6.09 30.41
CA GLY A 42 -10.03 -5.11 29.85
C GLY A 42 -8.60 -5.65 29.67
N PRO A 43 -7.73 -4.90 28.98
CA PRO A 43 -6.29 -5.18 28.94
C PRO A 43 -5.72 -5.39 30.35
N GLY A 44 -4.92 -6.43 30.54
CA GLY A 44 -4.27 -6.75 31.83
C GLY A 44 -5.18 -7.42 32.88
N TYR A 45 -6.47 -7.62 32.65
CA TYR A 45 -7.40 -8.14 33.67
C TYR A 45 -7.26 -9.65 33.95
N GLY A 46 -6.24 -10.32 33.40
CA GLY A 46 -5.94 -11.72 33.67
C GLY A 46 -6.61 -12.73 32.74
N LYS A 47 -7.18 -12.31 31.60
CA LYS A 47 -7.85 -13.21 30.62
C LYS A 47 -6.97 -14.40 30.22
N SER A 48 -5.75 -14.11 29.76
CA SER A 48 -4.76 -15.13 29.39
C SER A 48 -4.35 -16.00 30.57
N SER A 49 -4.27 -15.43 31.78
CA SER A 49 -3.97 -16.18 33.00
C SER A 49 -5.07 -17.20 33.31
N VAL A 50 -6.34 -16.79 33.25
CA VAL A 50 -7.49 -17.69 33.43
C VAL A 50 -7.48 -18.79 32.37
N ALA A 51 -7.32 -18.45 31.08
CA ALA A 51 -7.31 -19.45 30.01
C ALA A 51 -6.19 -20.48 30.16
N ARG A 52 -4.98 -20.05 30.55
CA ARG A 52 -3.86 -20.96 30.84
C ARG A 52 -4.12 -21.84 32.06
N GLN A 53 -4.68 -21.27 33.14
CA GLN A 53 -5.04 -22.06 34.33
C GLN A 53 -6.13 -23.09 34.02
N VAL A 54 -7.12 -22.73 33.20
CA VAL A 54 -8.14 -23.67 32.71
C VAL A 54 -7.50 -24.77 31.87
N ALA A 55 -6.59 -24.44 30.95
CA ALA A 55 -5.84 -25.44 30.18
C ALA A 55 -5.09 -26.42 31.09
N ARG A 56 -4.40 -25.92 32.13
CA ARG A 56 -3.72 -26.75 33.13
C ARG A 56 -4.68 -27.63 33.92
N ALA A 57 -5.85 -27.11 34.28
CA ALA A 57 -6.88 -27.85 35.02
C ALA A 57 -7.58 -28.93 34.17
N LEU A 58 -7.57 -28.80 32.84
CA LEU A 58 -8.06 -29.80 31.89
C LEU A 58 -6.96 -30.79 31.47
N GLY A 59 -5.69 -30.47 31.71
CA GLY A 59 -4.57 -31.38 31.48
C GLY A 59 -4.31 -31.66 30.00
N SER A 60 -3.98 -32.92 29.69
CA SER A 60 -3.68 -33.37 28.31
C SER A 60 -4.87 -33.33 27.36
N ASP A 61 -6.08 -33.18 27.90
CA ASP A 61 -7.31 -33.18 27.11
C ASP A 61 -7.56 -31.81 26.45
N ALA A 62 -6.75 -30.79 26.77
CA ALA A 62 -6.89 -29.44 26.28
C ALA A 62 -5.66 -28.97 25.50
N VAL A 63 -5.92 -28.25 24.40
CA VAL A 63 -4.92 -27.54 23.61
C VAL A 63 -5.16 -26.06 23.74
N PHE A 64 -4.15 -25.37 24.27
CA PHE A 64 -4.14 -23.93 24.42
C PHE A 64 -3.36 -23.27 23.29
N VAL A 65 -4.01 -22.38 22.55
CA VAL A 65 -3.38 -21.61 21.46
C VAL A 65 -3.64 -20.13 21.65
N GLN A 66 -2.57 -19.36 21.73
CA GLN A 66 -2.64 -17.90 21.73
C GLN A 66 -2.65 -17.40 20.28
N VAL A 67 -3.59 -16.51 19.95
CA VAL A 67 -3.56 -15.80 18.66
C VAL A 67 -2.38 -14.83 18.70
N PRO A 68 -1.36 -15.03 17.84
CA PRO A 68 -0.19 -14.16 17.89
C PRO A 68 -0.50 -12.77 17.31
N PRO A 69 0.28 -11.74 17.62
CA PRO A 69 0.31 -10.54 16.78
C PRO A 69 1.00 -10.85 15.43
N GLY A 70 0.58 -10.17 14.37
CA GLY A 70 1.29 -10.14 13.07
C GLY A 70 0.52 -10.68 11.86
N ALA A 71 1.16 -10.59 10.70
CA ALA A 71 0.60 -10.97 9.39
C ALA A 71 0.44 -12.48 9.14
N ASP A 72 1.08 -13.34 9.92
CA ASP A 72 1.08 -14.81 9.83
C ASP A 72 0.11 -15.49 10.81
N GLN A 73 -0.80 -14.73 11.40
CA GLN A 73 -1.80 -15.21 12.37
C GLN A 73 -2.52 -16.48 11.93
N VAL A 74 -2.96 -16.54 10.67
CA VAL A 74 -3.75 -17.66 10.16
C VAL A 74 -2.91 -18.93 10.14
N GLU A 75 -1.75 -18.88 9.51
CA GLU A 75 -0.82 -20.01 9.41
C GLU A 75 -0.38 -20.48 10.81
N HIS A 76 0.03 -19.54 11.67
CA HIS A 76 0.54 -19.89 12.98
C HIS A 76 -0.53 -20.57 13.85
N VAL A 77 -1.75 -20.04 13.90
CA VAL A 77 -2.84 -20.64 14.69
C VAL A 77 -3.17 -22.03 14.15
N VAL A 78 -3.37 -22.17 12.83
CA VAL A 78 -3.72 -23.45 12.20
C VAL A 78 -2.64 -24.51 12.44
N LEU A 79 -1.37 -24.16 12.24
CA LEU A 79 -0.25 -25.08 12.42
C LEU A 79 0.01 -25.42 13.89
N THR A 80 -0.20 -24.48 14.80
CA THR A 80 -0.06 -24.74 16.24
C THR A 80 -1.12 -25.72 16.71
N ILE A 81 -2.38 -25.54 16.30
CA ILE A 81 -3.45 -26.52 16.60
C ILE A 81 -3.09 -27.88 16.00
N ALA A 82 -2.65 -27.93 14.75
CA ALA A 82 -2.28 -29.18 14.08
C ALA A 82 -1.11 -29.89 14.77
N HIS A 83 -0.10 -29.13 15.21
CA HIS A 83 1.05 -29.65 15.94
C HIS A 83 0.63 -30.34 17.24
N HIS A 84 -0.30 -29.73 17.98
CA HIS A 84 -0.84 -30.32 19.19
C HIS A 84 -1.81 -31.49 18.94
N ALA A 85 -2.53 -31.49 17.80
CA ALA A 85 -3.39 -32.59 17.39
C ALA A 85 -2.60 -33.83 16.93
N GLY A 86 -1.30 -33.68 16.65
CA GLY A 86 -0.36 -34.78 16.39
C GLY A 86 0.32 -34.72 15.02
N PRO A 87 1.36 -35.54 14.81
CA PRO A 87 2.22 -35.46 13.62
C PRO A 87 1.49 -35.73 12.31
N GLU A 88 0.53 -36.67 12.28
CA GLU A 88 -0.27 -36.98 11.10
C GLU A 88 -1.14 -35.78 10.68
N CYS A 89 -1.81 -35.16 11.67
CA CYS A 89 -2.63 -33.98 11.44
C CYS A 89 -1.79 -32.81 10.93
N LEU A 90 -0.62 -32.57 11.54
CA LEU A 90 0.30 -31.53 11.12
C LEU A 90 0.77 -31.69 9.67
N VAL A 91 1.14 -32.90 9.25
CA VAL A 91 1.55 -33.17 7.86
C VAL A 91 0.39 -32.97 6.89
N GLU A 92 -0.82 -33.46 7.22
CA GLU A 92 -1.99 -33.28 6.36
C GLU A 92 -2.37 -31.79 6.24
N VAL A 93 -2.34 -31.03 7.34
CA VAL A 93 -2.56 -29.58 7.34
C VAL A 93 -1.50 -28.84 6.52
N ASP A 94 -0.21 -29.17 6.68
CA ASP A 94 0.88 -28.60 5.87
C ASP A 94 0.65 -28.82 4.37
N GLN A 95 0.20 -30.01 3.98
CA GLN A 95 -0.14 -30.34 2.60
C GLN A 95 -1.32 -29.51 2.09
N GLN A 96 -2.39 -29.35 2.87
CA GLN A 96 -3.54 -28.54 2.47
C GLN A 96 -3.17 -27.06 2.34
N LEU A 97 -2.42 -26.50 3.30
CA LEU A 97 -1.95 -25.12 3.23
C LEU A 97 -0.98 -24.90 2.05
N SER A 98 -0.16 -25.90 1.71
CA SER A 98 0.74 -25.81 0.55
C SER A 98 -0.02 -25.86 -0.79
N ARG A 99 -1.16 -26.56 -0.86
CA ARG A 99 -2.01 -26.62 -2.06
C ARG A 99 -2.86 -25.36 -2.22
N SER A 100 -3.38 -24.82 -1.12
CA SER A 100 -4.33 -23.70 -1.13
C SER A 100 -3.96 -22.67 -0.06
N ALA A 101 -2.80 -22.02 -0.19
CA ALA A 101 -2.32 -21.05 0.80
C ALA A 101 -3.29 -19.87 1.00
N GLY A 102 -4.03 -19.51 -0.05
CA GLY A 102 -5.06 -18.48 -0.03
C GLY A 102 -6.38 -18.86 0.65
N GLN A 103 -6.65 -20.15 0.91
CA GLN A 103 -7.93 -20.64 1.42
C GLN A 103 -7.72 -21.71 2.51
N PRO A 104 -7.81 -21.35 3.80
CA PRO A 104 -7.52 -22.28 4.89
C PRO A 104 -8.61 -23.34 5.10
N ALA A 105 -9.75 -23.27 4.40
CA ALA A 105 -10.92 -24.13 4.64
C ALA A 105 -10.59 -25.64 4.67
N ALA A 106 -9.85 -26.15 3.69
CA ALA A 106 -9.46 -27.57 3.66
C ALA A 106 -8.58 -27.96 4.86
N ALA A 107 -7.64 -27.11 5.25
CA ALA A 107 -6.82 -27.33 6.44
C ALA A 107 -7.64 -27.30 7.74
N LEU A 108 -8.62 -26.39 7.83
CA LEU A 108 -9.54 -26.27 8.97
C LEU A 108 -10.45 -27.51 9.09
N GLU A 109 -10.86 -28.12 7.98
CA GLU A 109 -11.61 -29.40 8.00
C GLU A 109 -10.77 -30.55 8.57
N VAL A 110 -9.49 -30.63 8.19
CA VAL A 110 -8.55 -31.62 8.75
C VAL A 110 -8.46 -31.47 10.27
N LEU A 111 -8.27 -30.23 10.74
CA LEU A 111 -8.25 -29.91 12.17
C LEU A 111 -9.54 -30.34 12.88
N GLY A 112 -10.70 -30.03 12.29
CA GLY A 112 -12.01 -30.39 12.86
C GLY A 112 -12.16 -31.90 13.03
N ARG A 113 -11.75 -32.68 12.02
CA ARG A 113 -11.75 -34.16 12.10
C ARG A 113 -10.77 -34.68 13.15
N ALA A 114 -9.59 -34.09 13.25
CA ALA A 114 -8.56 -34.53 14.20
C ALA A 114 -8.97 -34.27 15.66
N LEU A 115 -9.50 -33.07 15.95
CA LEU A 115 -10.01 -32.71 17.27
C LEU A 115 -11.23 -33.57 17.66
N ALA A 116 -12.18 -33.77 16.74
CA ALA A 116 -13.34 -34.63 17.02
C ALA A 116 -12.97 -36.08 17.30
N ARG A 117 -11.94 -36.62 16.62
CA ARG A 117 -11.47 -38.00 16.80
C ARG A 117 -10.71 -38.20 18.12
N SER A 118 -9.90 -37.21 18.50
CA SER A 118 -9.10 -37.25 19.72
C SER A 118 -9.91 -36.89 20.97
N GLY A 119 -11.02 -36.17 20.82
CA GLY A 119 -11.77 -35.60 21.94
C GLY A 119 -11.09 -34.38 22.57
N THR A 120 -10.00 -33.89 21.96
CA THR A 120 -9.20 -32.78 22.49
C THR A 120 -9.99 -31.47 22.42
N LEU A 121 -10.03 -30.77 23.56
CA LEU A 121 -10.67 -29.49 23.78
C LEU A 121 -9.78 -28.35 23.28
N LEU A 122 -10.34 -27.43 22.49
CA LEU A 122 -9.61 -26.28 21.97
C LEU A 122 -9.88 -25.02 22.79
N LEU A 123 -8.81 -24.41 23.33
CA LEU A 123 -8.85 -23.16 24.09
C LEU A 123 -8.06 -22.10 23.32
N ILE A 124 -8.71 -20.98 23.01
CA ILE A 124 -8.12 -19.88 22.23
C ILE A 124 -7.97 -18.63 23.10
N ASP A 125 -6.77 -18.06 23.13
CA ASP A 125 -6.49 -16.80 23.80
C ASP A 125 -6.45 -15.65 22.77
N ASP A 126 -7.08 -14.52 23.12
CA ASP A 126 -7.20 -13.28 22.35
C ASP A 126 -7.81 -13.47 20.95
N VAL A 127 -8.99 -14.09 20.86
CA VAL A 127 -9.65 -14.36 19.56
C VAL A 127 -10.02 -13.07 18.79
N ASP A 128 -10.24 -11.98 19.52
CA ASP A 128 -10.48 -10.65 18.97
C ASP A 128 -9.21 -9.98 18.44
N ALA A 129 -8.02 -10.48 18.79
CA ALA A 129 -6.75 -10.07 18.21
C ALA A 129 -6.55 -10.54 16.75
N LEU A 130 -7.41 -11.43 16.23
CA LEU A 130 -7.41 -11.81 14.82
C LEU A 130 -7.64 -10.58 13.93
N GLY A 131 -6.65 -10.23 13.12
CA GLY A 131 -6.63 -9.01 12.30
C GLY A 131 -5.95 -7.81 12.97
N ASN A 132 -5.75 -7.84 14.28
CA ASN A 132 -5.06 -6.77 15.02
C ASN A 132 -3.54 -6.90 14.86
N GLY A 133 -2.84 -5.78 15.02
CA GLY A 133 -1.38 -5.68 14.76
C GLY A 133 -1.00 -5.53 13.28
N MET A 134 -1.89 -5.86 12.34
CA MET A 134 -1.68 -5.59 10.91
C MET A 134 -2.18 -4.20 10.50
N SER A 135 -1.51 -3.60 9.52
CA SER A 135 -2.05 -2.41 8.83
C SER A 135 -3.39 -2.72 8.14
N LYS A 136 -4.24 -1.69 7.96
CA LYS A 136 -5.55 -1.82 7.30
C LYS A 136 -5.47 -2.55 5.95
N GLU A 137 -4.48 -2.21 5.13
CA GLU A 137 -4.29 -2.80 3.80
C GLU A 137 -3.93 -4.29 3.86
N ILE A 138 -3.01 -4.66 4.76
CA ILE A 138 -2.63 -6.07 4.95
C ILE A 138 -3.80 -6.87 5.51
N ARG A 139 -4.57 -6.30 6.44
CA ARG A 139 -5.79 -6.91 6.96
C ARG A 139 -6.80 -7.18 5.84
N GLU A 140 -6.96 -6.28 4.87
CA GLU A 140 -7.83 -6.51 3.70
C GLU A 140 -7.31 -7.64 2.80
N VAL A 141 -5.98 -7.78 2.65
CA VAL A 141 -5.36 -8.89 1.90
C VAL A 141 -5.71 -10.25 2.52
N VAL A 142 -5.63 -10.37 3.85
CA VAL A 142 -5.91 -11.64 4.55
C VAL A 142 -7.35 -11.78 5.05
N ALA A 143 -8.22 -10.80 4.79
CA ALA A 143 -9.58 -10.76 5.34
C ALA A 143 -10.41 -12.03 5.08
N PRO A 144 -10.40 -12.64 3.87
CA PRO A 144 -11.13 -13.90 3.65
C PRO A 144 -10.64 -15.03 4.56
N ARG A 145 -9.32 -15.16 4.70
CA ARG A 145 -8.67 -16.19 5.52
C ARG A 145 -8.95 -16.00 7.00
N LEU A 146 -8.89 -14.75 7.47
CA LEU A 146 -9.26 -14.39 8.85
C LEU A 146 -10.75 -14.66 9.13
N HIS A 147 -11.63 -14.40 8.15
CA HIS A 147 -13.06 -14.68 8.27
C HIS A 147 -13.31 -16.19 8.44
N ASP A 148 -12.72 -17.02 7.58
CA ASP A 148 -12.83 -18.47 7.65
C ASP A 148 -12.31 -19.03 8.97
N LEU A 149 -11.12 -18.59 9.39
CA LEU A 149 -10.54 -18.99 10.67
C LEU A 149 -11.42 -18.57 11.85
N ARG A 150 -11.90 -17.32 11.88
CA ARG A 150 -12.76 -16.82 12.96
C ARG A 150 -14.08 -17.60 13.03
N ALA A 151 -14.71 -17.85 11.88
CA ALA A 151 -15.93 -18.64 11.79
C ALA A 151 -15.69 -20.08 12.29
N TRP A 152 -14.57 -20.69 11.92
CA TRP A 152 -14.20 -22.01 12.39
C TRP A 152 -13.94 -22.03 13.91
N LEU A 153 -13.12 -21.11 14.44
CA LEU A 153 -12.82 -21.04 15.87
C LEU A 153 -14.07 -20.84 16.72
N SER A 154 -15.03 -20.02 16.26
CA SER A 154 -16.30 -19.82 16.97
C SER A 154 -17.12 -21.10 17.14
N ARG A 155 -16.96 -22.08 16.23
CA ARG A 155 -17.66 -23.37 16.27
C ARG A 155 -16.90 -24.44 17.06
N HIS A 156 -15.57 -24.39 17.06
CA HIS A 156 -14.72 -25.48 17.57
C HIS A 156 -14.02 -25.17 18.89
N ALA A 157 -13.80 -23.89 19.23
CA ALA A 157 -13.22 -23.53 20.51
C ALA A 157 -14.26 -23.73 21.63
N VAL A 158 -13.85 -24.44 22.70
CA VAL A 158 -14.66 -24.58 23.91
C VAL A 158 -14.41 -23.46 24.90
N LEU A 159 -13.24 -22.80 24.81
CA LEU A 159 -12.95 -21.55 25.49
C LEU A 159 -12.36 -20.56 24.50
N SER A 160 -12.81 -19.32 24.57
CA SER A 160 -12.16 -18.19 23.90
C SER A 160 -12.00 -17.03 24.88
N THR A 161 -10.96 -16.22 24.70
CA THR A 161 -10.81 -14.96 25.43
C THR A 161 -10.85 -13.76 24.48
N GLY A 162 -11.28 -12.60 25.00
CA GLY A 162 -11.27 -11.34 24.28
C GLY A 162 -11.72 -10.17 25.15
N GLU A 163 -11.60 -8.94 24.67
CA GLU A 163 -11.97 -7.74 25.44
C GLU A 163 -13.48 -7.58 25.59
N VAL A 164 -14.22 -7.88 24.52
CA VAL A 164 -15.66 -7.68 24.44
C VAL A 164 -16.36 -9.03 24.27
N ALA A 165 -17.31 -9.31 25.16
CA ALA A 165 -18.14 -10.50 25.05
C ALA A 165 -18.93 -10.50 23.72
N PRO A 166 -19.08 -11.65 23.04
CA PRO A 166 -19.92 -11.73 21.85
C PRO A 166 -21.37 -11.36 22.16
N VAL A 167 -21.97 -10.48 21.35
CA VAL A 167 -23.31 -9.88 21.59
C VAL A 167 -24.47 -10.87 21.31
N SER A 168 -24.20 -12.12 20.95
CA SER A 168 -25.24 -13.04 20.45
C SER A 168 -25.96 -13.79 21.57
N ARG A 169 -27.28 -13.56 21.71
CA ARG A 169 -28.19 -14.43 22.49
C ARG A 169 -28.43 -15.81 21.84
N ALA A 170 -27.94 -16.03 20.61
CA ALA A 170 -28.19 -17.25 19.84
C ALA A 170 -27.08 -18.31 19.99
N THR A 171 -26.01 -18.02 20.72
CA THR A 171 -24.88 -18.93 20.94
C THR A 171 -24.94 -19.51 22.35
N ASN A 172 -24.74 -20.82 22.52
CA ASN A 172 -24.60 -21.53 23.81
C ASN A 172 -23.26 -21.19 24.51
N VAL A 173 -22.86 -19.91 24.48
CA VAL A 173 -21.60 -19.40 24.99
C VAL A 173 -21.85 -18.72 26.34
N GLU A 174 -21.24 -19.25 27.38
CA GLU A 174 -21.30 -18.72 28.74
C GLU A 174 -20.22 -17.65 28.95
N PRO A 175 -20.60 -16.40 29.26
CA PRO A 175 -19.62 -15.37 29.56
C PRO A 175 -19.05 -15.54 30.98
N VAL A 176 -17.73 -15.40 31.09
CA VAL A 176 -17.01 -15.24 32.36
C VAL A 176 -16.34 -13.87 32.34
N THR A 177 -16.93 -12.93 33.06
CA THR A 177 -16.40 -11.56 33.17
C THR A 177 -15.28 -11.50 34.21
N LEU A 178 -14.17 -10.88 33.83
CA LEU A 178 -13.09 -10.50 34.73
C LEU A 178 -13.24 -9.03 35.07
N ASP A 179 -13.35 -8.74 36.37
CA ASP A 179 -13.33 -7.38 36.87
C ASP A 179 -11.90 -6.87 36.97
N ARG A 180 -11.77 -5.55 37.01
CA ARG A 180 -10.48 -4.92 37.32
C ARG A 180 -10.00 -5.42 38.68
N PRO A 181 -8.75 -5.89 38.81
CA PRO A 181 -8.21 -6.26 40.12
C PRO A 181 -8.33 -5.08 41.09
N THR A 182 -8.88 -5.31 42.28
CA THR A 182 -8.97 -4.30 43.34
C THR A 182 -7.80 -4.35 44.31
N ARG A 183 -7.02 -5.43 44.25
CA ARG A 183 -5.84 -5.68 45.07
C ARG A 183 -4.64 -6.10 44.19
N PRO A 184 -3.40 -6.00 44.71
CA PRO A 184 -2.20 -6.38 43.97
C PRO A 184 -2.25 -7.85 43.50
N PRO A 185 -1.91 -8.16 42.23
CA PRO A 185 -1.91 -9.53 41.69
C PRO A 185 -0.68 -10.38 42.05
N CYS A 186 0.25 -9.84 42.83
CA CYS A 186 1.40 -10.57 43.35
C CYS A 186 1.89 -9.94 44.65
N SER A 187 2.66 -10.72 45.41
CA SER A 187 3.40 -10.28 46.60
C SER A 187 4.90 -10.29 46.31
N ILE A 188 5.67 -9.57 47.11
CA ILE A 188 7.15 -9.63 47.13
C ILE A 188 7.58 -10.27 48.46
N GLU A 189 8.49 -11.23 48.38
CA GLU A 189 8.99 -11.98 49.53
C GLU A 189 10.53 -11.93 49.59
N ASN A 190 11.08 -11.63 50.77
CA ASN A 190 12.50 -11.70 51.08
C ASN A 190 12.69 -12.10 52.55
N ALA A 191 12.66 -13.41 52.84
CA ALA A 191 12.46 -14.02 54.17
C ALA A 191 11.14 -13.64 54.89
N THR A 192 10.58 -12.46 54.63
CA THR A 192 9.27 -12.00 55.07
C THR A 192 8.49 -11.41 53.88
N ALA A 193 7.17 -11.34 53.99
CA ALA A 193 6.33 -10.73 52.96
C ALA A 193 6.36 -9.19 53.10
N HIS A 194 6.53 -8.50 51.98
CA HIS A 194 6.55 -7.03 51.92
C HIS A 194 5.19 -6.48 51.47
N ASP A 195 4.80 -5.31 51.99
CA ASP A 195 3.59 -4.61 51.55
C ASP A 195 3.82 -3.97 50.19
N VAL A 196 3.10 -4.48 49.18
CA VAL A 196 3.13 -3.99 47.79
C VAL A 196 1.97 -3.04 47.47
N GLY A 197 1.11 -2.74 48.45
CA GLY A 197 0.00 -1.79 48.31
C GLY A 197 0.42 -0.41 47.79
N PRO A 198 1.55 0.18 48.24
CA PRO A 198 2.08 1.43 47.68
C PRO A 198 2.42 1.33 46.19
N LEU A 199 3.08 0.24 45.77
CA LEU A 199 3.43 -0.01 44.36
C LEU A 199 2.19 -0.14 43.47
N TRP A 200 1.19 -0.89 43.95
CA TRP A 200 -0.08 -1.07 43.26
C TRP A 200 -0.82 0.26 43.08
N SER A 201 -0.81 1.09 44.12
CA SER A 201 -1.42 2.42 44.11
C SER A 201 -0.69 3.36 43.14
N ALA A 202 0.65 3.34 43.13
CA ALA A 202 1.48 4.14 42.23
C ALA A 202 1.33 3.73 40.75
N ALA A 203 1.06 2.44 40.50
CA ALA A 203 0.68 1.91 39.19
C ALA A 203 -0.78 2.23 38.80
N TYR A 204 -1.55 2.91 39.67
CA TYR A 204 -2.99 3.18 39.51
C TYR A 204 -3.82 1.92 39.29
N GLY A 205 -3.38 0.78 39.79
CA GLY A 205 -4.00 -0.51 39.52
C GLY A 205 -3.92 -0.96 38.06
N ASP A 206 -2.86 -0.58 37.35
CA ASP A 206 -2.48 -1.14 36.05
C ASP A 206 -1.56 -2.35 36.25
N PRO A 207 -1.97 -3.57 35.87
CA PRO A 207 -1.18 -4.78 36.08
C PRO A 207 0.16 -4.81 35.36
N GLY A 208 0.28 -4.18 34.19
CA GLY A 208 1.52 -4.13 33.41
C GLY A 208 2.58 -3.28 34.09
N ARG A 209 2.22 -2.04 34.44
CA ARG A 209 3.11 -1.12 35.19
C ARG A 209 3.45 -1.67 36.56
N PHE A 210 2.48 -2.27 37.25
CA PHE A 210 2.73 -2.91 38.54
C PHE A 210 3.73 -4.06 38.40
N GLY A 211 3.60 -4.92 37.39
CA GLY A 211 4.55 -6.00 37.13
C GLY A 211 5.98 -5.50 36.91
N LEU A 212 6.16 -4.40 36.17
CA LEU A 212 7.47 -3.77 35.98
C LEU A 212 8.03 -3.14 37.27
N ALA A 213 7.17 -2.50 38.08
CA ALA A 213 7.58 -1.94 39.37
C ALA A 213 8.04 -3.04 40.35
N VAL A 214 7.33 -4.17 40.36
CA VAL A 214 7.72 -5.36 41.12
C VAL A 214 9.04 -5.93 40.60
N ALA A 215 9.20 -6.05 39.27
CA ALA A 215 10.45 -6.51 38.68
C ALA A 215 11.64 -5.64 39.08
N ARG A 216 11.49 -4.31 38.97
CA ARG A 216 12.49 -3.33 39.42
C ARG A 216 12.85 -3.55 40.88
N THR A 217 11.86 -3.69 41.74
CA THR A 217 12.05 -3.91 43.20
C THR A 217 12.81 -5.19 43.48
N VAL A 218 12.44 -6.30 42.83
CA VAL A 218 13.10 -7.61 42.99
C VAL A 218 14.55 -7.56 42.50
N LEU A 219 14.84 -6.85 41.40
CA LEU A 219 16.18 -6.77 40.83
C LEU A 219 17.11 -5.79 41.56
N SER A 220 16.57 -4.67 42.05
CA SER A 220 17.34 -3.69 42.84
C SER A 220 17.50 -4.10 44.31
N GLU A 221 16.73 -5.10 44.76
CA GLU A 221 16.66 -5.54 46.16
C GLU A 221 16.23 -4.41 47.11
N ASP A 222 15.39 -3.48 46.62
CA ASP A 222 15.01 -2.25 47.31
C ASP A 222 13.54 -1.88 47.08
N VAL A 223 12.75 -1.94 48.16
CA VAL A 223 11.31 -1.65 48.20
C VAL A 223 11.02 -0.17 48.48
N ASP A 224 11.95 0.55 49.11
CA ASP A 224 11.69 1.87 49.70
C ASP A 224 12.01 3.03 48.74
N THR A 225 12.70 2.78 47.62
CA THR A 225 13.15 3.85 46.70
C THR A 225 12.17 4.28 45.63
N LEU A 226 11.00 3.65 45.48
CA LEU A 226 10.00 4.13 44.52
C LEU A 226 9.27 5.35 45.10
N ALA A 227 9.73 6.53 44.70
CA ALA A 227 9.18 7.80 45.14
C ALA A 227 7.66 7.84 44.91
N PRO A 228 6.86 8.34 45.86
CA PRO A 228 5.43 8.51 45.68
C PRO A 228 5.16 9.46 44.50
N GLY A 229 4.75 8.87 43.38
CA GLY A 229 4.61 9.54 42.10
C GLY A 229 4.03 8.60 41.06
N ARG A 230 3.56 9.16 39.94
CA ARG A 230 3.01 8.34 38.83
C ARG A 230 4.15 7.59 38.16
N LEU A 231 4.15 6.26 38.28
CA LEU A 231 5.11 5.42 37.57
C LEU A 231 4.85 5.46 36.07
N ASN A 232 5.83 5.95 35.31
CA ASN A 232 5.81 5.91 33.86
C ASN A 232 6.34 4.55 33.39
N GLU A 233 5.60 3.88 32.51
CA GLU A 233 5.97 2.56 31.98
C GLU A 233 7.32 2.57 31.27
N LYS A 234 7.62 3.64 30.52
CA LYS A 234 8.89 3.77 29.81
C LYS A 234 10.07 3.88 30.77
N GLU A 235 9.95 4.72 31.80
CA GLU A 235 10.99 4.90 32.82
C GLU A 235 11.22 3.59 33.60
N LEU A 236 10.14 2.86 33.93
CA LEU A 236 10.26 1.54 34.54
C LEU A 236 10.99 0.53 33.64
N LEU A 237 10.72 0.52 32.34
CA LEU A 237 11.44 -0.36 31.39
C LEU A 237 12.93 0.00 31.32
N ASP A 238 13.27 1.29 31.26
CA ASP A 238 14.65 1.79 31.29
C ASP A 238 15.37 1.37 32.58
N GLU A 239 14.74 1.57 33.74
CA GLU A 239 15.28 1.18 35.05
C GLU A 239 15.49 -0.33 35.15
N VAL A 240 14.46 -1.13 34.84
CA VAL A 240 14.54 -2.59 34.88
C VAL A 240 15.66 -3.07 33.96
N TRP A 241 15.75 -2.55 32.72
CA TRP A 241 16.78 -2.93 31.77
C TRP A 241 18.20 -2.66 32.29
N SER A 242 18.41 -1.52 32.97
CA SER A 242 19.71 -1.17 33.56
C SER A 242 20.14 -2.08 34.71
N LEU A 243 19.20 -2.78 35.34
CA LEU A 243 19.44 -3.71 36.46
C LEU A 243 19.65 -5.16 35.99
N LEU A 244 19.39 -5.48 34.73
CA LEU A 244 19.54 -6.84 34.22
C LEU A 244 21.01 -7.25 34.15
N THR A 245 21.28 -8.52 34.46
CA THR A 245 22.54 -9.14 34.07
C THR A 245 22.59 -9.29 32.54
N ALA A 246 23.79 -9.43 31.97
CA ALA A 246 23.96 -9.62 30.52
C ALA A 246 23.13 -10.82 30.00
N ASP A 247 23.18 -11.96 30.71
CA ASP A 247 22.44 -13.17 30.35
C ASP A 247 20.92 -12.94 30.38
N MET A 248 20.39 -12.24 31.41
CA MET A 248 18.97 -11.91 31.49
C MET A 248 18.55 -10.96 30.36
N ALA A 249 19.37 -9.95 30.07
CA ALA A 249 19.12 -9.01 28.99
C ALA A 249 19.08 -9.70 27.62
N ASP A 250 19.97 -10.65 27.35
CA ASP A 250 19.98 -11.41 26.10
C ASP A 250 18.78 -12.35 25.99
N VAL A 251 18.38 -13.02 27.08
CA VAL A 251 17.15 -13.84 27.12
C VAL A 251 15.92 -13.00 26.86
N LEU A 252 15.77 -11.87 27.56
CA LEU A 252 14.62 -10.99 27.39
C LEU A 252 14.58 -10.36 26.01
N LEU A 253 15.73 -9.98 25.45
CA LEU A 253 15.80 -9.45 24.09
C LEU A 253 15.32 -10.49 23.06
N CYS A 254 15.77 -11.73 23.17
CA CYS A 254 15.32 -12.83 22.32
C CYS A 254 13.81 -13.05 22.43
N LEU A 255 13.27 -13.10 23.65
CA LEU A 255 11.83 -13.30 23.88
C LEU A 255 10.99 -12.10 23.41
N ALA A 256 11.49 -10.87 23.61
CA ALA A 256 10.82 -9.64 23.19
C ALA A 256 10.72 -9.55 21.67
N LEU A 257 11.84 -9.73 20.96
CA LEU A 257 11.87 -9.69 19.48
C LEU A 257 11.17 -10.88 18.84
N HIS A 258 11.02 -11.99 19.56
CA HIS A 258 10.17 -13.11 19.12
C HIS A 258 8.67 -12.85 19.39
N GLY A 259 8.31 -12.17 20.48
CA GLY A 259 6.94 -11.72 20.77
C GLY A 259 5.92 -12.86 21.00
N ARG A 260 6.38 -14.11 21.20
CA ARG A 260 5.54 -15.31 21.38
C ARG A 260 6.18 -16.28 22.38
N PRO A 261 5.45 -17.30 22.87
CA PRO A 261 6.05 -18.37 23.67
C PRO A 261 7.05 -19.24 22.87
N VAL A 262 8.33 -19.18 23.24
CA VAL A 262 9.44 -19.92 22.59
C VAL A 262 9.69 -21.24 23.31
N PRO A 263 9.81 -22.38 22.62
CA PRO A 263 10.31 -23.62 23.23
C PRO A 263 11.72 -23.43 23.81
N ARG A 264 11.97 -23.90 25.03
CA ARG A 264 13.26 -23.73 25.72
C ARG A 264 14.46 -24.20 24.89
N ASP A 265 14.32 -25.29 24.14
CA ASP A 265 15.37 -25.78 23.26
C ASP A 265 15.66 -24.86 22.07
N ALA A 266 14.63 -24.17 21.54
CA ALA A 266 14.82 -23.18 20.48
C ALA A 266 15.50 -21.92 21.04
N LEU A 267 15.10 -21.48 22.23
CA LEU A 267 15.75 -20.35 22.92
C LEU A 267 17.23 -20.64 23.21
N ALA A 268 17.55 -21.86 23.66
CA ALA A 268 18.94 -22.28 23.88
C ALA A 268 19.79 -22.28 22.59
N ARG A 269 19.19 -22.60 21.43
CA ARG A 269 19.87 -22.51 20.13
C ARG A 269 20.03 -21.07 19.64
N ALA A 270 19.10 -20.18 19.99
CA ALA A 270 19.14 -18.77 19.63
C ALA A 270 20.15 -17.96 20.46
N LEU A 271 20.74 -18.56 21.50
CA LEU A 271 21.73 -17.94 22.38
C LEU A 271 23.04 -18.74 22.35
N PRO A 272 23.77 -18.78 21.22
CA PRO A 272 24.90 -19.71 21.02
C PRO A 272 26.07 -19.51 21.99
N GLY A 273 26.20 -18.33 22.62
CA GLY A 273 27.20 -18.05 23.65
C GLY A 273 26.82 -18.50 25.07
N MET A 274 25.58 -18.95 25.28
CA MET A 274 25.04 -19.24 26.61
C MET A 274 24.97 -20.75 26.86
N THR A 275 25.55 -21.19 27.98
CA THR A 275 25.40 -22.60 28.40
C THR A 275 23.98 -22.87 28.89
N ARG A 276 23.53 -24.14 28.85
CA ARG A 276 22.20 -24.50 29.38
C ARG A 276 22.03 -24.09 30.85
N ALA A 277 23.07 -24.24 31.67
CA ALA A 277 23.02 -23.85 33.07
C ALA A 277 22.89 -22.32 33.25
N ALA A 278 23.57 -21.53 32.41
CA ALA A 278 23.44 -20.07 32.42
C ALA A 278 22.03 -19.63 31.96
N LEU A 279 21.49 -20.26 30.92
CA LEU A 279 20.12 -20.02 30.47
C LEU A 279 19.10 -20.31 31.57
N ASP A 280 19.25 -21.43 32.29
CA ASP A 280 18.35 -21.80 33.37
C ASP A 280 18.42 -20.81 34.53
N ALA A 281 19.63 -20.42 34.92
CA ALA A 281 19.82 -19.40 35.95
C ALA A 281 19.22 -18.05 35.56
N ALA A 282 19.41 -17.61 34.30
CA ALA A 282 18.84 -16.37 33.79
C ALA A 282 17.30 -16.42 33.74
N LEU A 283 16.72 -17.54 33.29
CA LEU A 283 15.28 -17.74 33.28
C LEU A 283 14.69 -17.80 34.69
N ASP A 284 15.35 -18.48 35.64
CA ASP A 284 14.91 -18.53 37.03
C ASP A 284 14.93 -17.14 37.67
N ALA A 285 15.98 -16.36 37.42
CA ALA A 285 16.07 -14.98 37.89
C ALA A 285 14.98 -14.08 37.27
N ALA A 286 14.80 -14.17 35.95
CA ALA A 286 13.76 -13.41 35.24
C ALA A 286 12.35 -13.80 35.68
N GLU A 287 12.09 -15.08 35.96
CA GLU A 287 10.80 -15.57 36.46
C GLU A 287 10.52 -15.05 37.88
N ARG A 288 11.51 -15.07 38.78
CA ARG A 288 11.40 -14.48 40.13
C ARG A 288 11.08 -12.98 40.10
N ALA A 289 11.55 -12.27 39.07
CA ALA A 289 11.26 -10.86 38.83
C ALA A 289 9.97 -10.63 38.01
N LEU A 290 9.19 -11.66 37.68
CA LEU A 290 7.99 -11.60 36.84
C LEU A 290 8.21 -11.06 35.41
N LEU A 291 9.44 -11.13 34.89
CA LEU A 291 9.78 -10.67 33.54
C LEU A 291 9.46 -11.71 32.47
N VAL A 292 9.47 -12.98 32.84
CA VAL A 292 9.07 -14.10 31.98
C VAL A 292 8.02 -14.97 32.65
N THR A 293 7.29 -15.73 31.84
CA THR A 293 6.39 -16.79 32.28
C THR A 293 6.77 -18.10 31.63
N ARG A 294 6.77 -19.19 32.41
CA ARG A 294 6.93 -20.55 31.90
C ARG A 294 5.57 -21.22 31.73
N ASP A 295 5.37 -21.80 30.56
CA ASP A 295 4.20 -22.62 30.25
C ASP A 295 4.64 -23.96 29.67
N GLY A 296 4.80 -24.94 30.56
CA GLY A 296 5.43 -26.21 30.24
C GLY A 296 6.85 -26.00 29.66
N PRO A 297 7.15 -26.52 28.45
CA PRO A 297 8.47 -26.37 27.84
C PRO A 297 8.69 -25.00 27.16
N ARG A 298 7.69 -24.11 27.18
CA ARG A 298 7.76 -22.80 26.51
C ARG A 298 7.98 -21.67 27.51
N VAL A 299 8.68 -20.64 27.06
CA VAL A 299 8.94 -19.42 27.82
C VAL A 299 8.39 -18.24 27.02
N ALA A 300 7.66 -17.36 27.68
CA ALA A 300 7.15 -16.14 27.09
C ALA A 300 7.56 -14.92 27.92
N ILE A 301 7.69 -13.77 27.27
CA ILE A 301 7.86 -12.50 27.97
C ILE A 301 6.54 -12.09 28.65
N ALA A 302 6.63 -11.51 29.85
CA ALA A 302 5.44 -11.25 30.67
C ALA A 302 4.59 -10.07 30.16
N THR A 303 5.21 -9.08 29.52
CA THR A 303 4.51 -7.90 28.96
C THR A 303 4.96 -7.63 27.52
N PRO A 304 4.03 -7.30 26.60
CA PRO A 304 4.37 -7.00 25.20
C PRO A 304 5.16 -5.69 25.03
N SER A 305 5.12 -4.77 26.01
CA SER A 305 5.80 -3.47 25.93
C SER A 305 7.33 -3.57 25.78
N TRP A 306 7.90 -4.74 26.06
CA TRP A 306 9.31 -5.03 25.84
C TRP A 306 9.72 -5.02 24.36
N GLU A 307 8.85 -5.43 23.44
CA GLU A 307 9.17 -5.44 22.01
C GLU A 307 9.42 -4.00 21.51
N ASP A 308 8.45 -3.11 21.75
CA ASP A 308 8.56 -1.68 21.41
C ASP A 308 9.78 -1.04 22.07
N PHE A 309 10.03 -1.35 23.35
CA PHE A 309 11.20 -0.87 24.07
C PHE A 309 12.51 -1.28 23.39
N CYS A 310 12.68 -2.57 23.10
CA CYS A 310 13.89 -3.09 22.46
C CYS A 310 14.11 -2.49 21.07
N VAL A 311 13.05 -2.39 20.25
CA VAL A 311 13.13 -1.85 18.88
C VAL A 311 13.47 -0.36 18.87
N THR A 312 13.01 0.41 19.86
CA THR A 312 13.21 1.86 19.91
C THR A 312 14.50 2.29 20.62
N THR A 313 15.03 1.45 21.51
CA THR A 313 16.15 1.83 22.40
C THR A 313 17.48 1.20 21.99
N LEU A 314 17.45 0.01 21.38
CA LEU A 314 18.67 -0.75 21.09
C LEU A 314 19.21 -0.45 19.68
N PRO A 315 20.54 -0.59 19.48
CA PRO A 315 21.14 -0.44 18.17
C PRO A 315 20.55 -1.42 17.12
N PRO A 316 20.27 -0.97 15.88
CA PRO A 316 19.72 -1.82 14.83
C PRO A 316 20.55 -3.10 14.56
N GLU A 317 21.87 -3.04 14.71
CA GLU A 317 22.77 -4.17 14.50
C GLU A 317 22.55 -5.28 15.54
N ARG A 318 22.26 -4.92 16.80
CA ARG A 318 21.96 -5.87 17.87
C ARG A 318 20.62 -6.56 17.61
N ILE A 319 19.61 -5.79 17.19
CA ILE A 319 18.28 -6.32 16.84
C ILE A 319 18.40 -7.28 15.64
N ALA A 320 19.13 -6.88 14.59
CA ALA A 320 19.38 -7.72 13.43
C ALA A 320 20.17 -9.01 13.79
N GLY A 321 21.12 -8.92 14.72
CA GLY A 321 21.84 -10.07 15.26
C GLY A 321 20.89 -11.10 15.89
N VAL A 322 20.00 -10.66 16.77
CA VAL A 322 19.03 -11.54 17.45
C VAL A 322 18.02 -12.14 16.47
N HIS A 323 17.52 -11.38 15.50
CA HIS A 323 16.68 -11.94 14.44
C HIS A 323 17.42 -13.02 13.63
N ARG A 324 18.72 -12.83 13.36
CA ARG A 324 19.52 -13.87 12.71
C ARG A 324 19.60 -15.14 13.56
N ASP A 325 19.92 -15.00 14.84
CA ASP A 325 20.09 -16.16 15.72
C ASP A 325 18.78 -16.92 15.93
N LEU A 326 17.65 -16.21 16.08
CA LEU A 326 16.31 -16.82 16.12
C LEU A 326 15.98 -17.53 14.80
N ALA A 327 16.22 -16.90 13.64
CA ALA A 327 15.97 -17.52 12.33
C ALA A 327 16.78 -18.82 12.13
N LEU A 328 18.04 -18.83 12.56
CA LEU A 328 18.89 -20.02 12.53
C LEU A 328 18.45 -21.08 13.53
N ALA A 329 18.01 -20.68 14.73
CA ALA A 329 17.54 -21.60 15.77
C ALA A 329 16.27 -22.37 15.36
N PHE A 330 15.34 -21.72 14.68
CA PHE A 330 14.12 -22.35 14.15
C PHE A 330 14.39 -23.12 12.85
N SER A 331 15.25 -22.61 11.97
CA SER A 331 15.59 -23.31 10.72
C SER A 331 16.54 -24.50 10.89
N ALA A 332 17.12 -24.68 12.09
CA ALA A 332 18.05 -25.74 12.42
C ALA A 332 17.48 -27.14 12.09
N GLY A 333 18.18 -27.84 11.19
CA GLY A 333 17.86 -29.20 10.76
C GLY A 333 16.69 -29.31 9.77
N ILE A 334 16.15 -28.19 9.27
CA ILE A 334 15.12 -28.20 8.24
C ILE A 334 15.76 -28.42 6.87
N LYS A 335 15.33 -29.49 6.19
CA LYS A 335 15.64 -29.78 4.79
C LYS A 335 14.35 -29.58 3.99
N LEU A 336 14.30 -28.55 3.15
CA LEU A 336 13.07 -28.14 2.46
C LEU A 336 12.59 -29.14 1.41
N ASP A 337 13.49 -30.00 0.94
CA ASP A 337 13.24 -31.10 0.00
C ASP A 337 12.80 -32.40 0.70
N ASP A 338 12.83 -32.46 2.04
CA ASP A 338 12.42 -33.65 2.79
C ASP A 338 10.88 -33.79 2.77
N PRO A 339 10.31 -34.95 2.37
CA PRO A 339 8.87 -35.20 2.45
C PRO A 339 8.28 -35.03 3.85
N ARG A 340 9.10 -35.13 4.91
CA ARG A 340 8.70 -34.96 6.32
C ARG A 340 8.81 -33.52 6.81
N VAL A 341 9.18 -32.57 5.95
CA VAL A 341 9.35 -31.16 6.31
C VAL A 341 8.09 -30.57 6.97
N GLY A 342 6.91 -31.09 6.63
CA GLY A 342 5.64 -30.69 7.27
C GLY A 342 5.61 -30.93 8.79
N LEU A 343 6.39 -31.86 9.33
CA LEU A 343 6.53 -32.03 10.79
C LEU A 343 7.21 -30.84 11.48
N ARG A 344 7.91 -29.99 10.72
CA ARG A 344 8.58 -28.78 11.18
C ARG A 344 7.83 -27.51 10.75
N ALA A 345 6.58 -27.61 10.31
CA ALA A 345 5.80 -26.50 9.77
C ALA A 345 5.73 -25.26 10.67
N VAL A 346 5.57 -25.44 11.99
CA VAL A 346 5.56 -24.32 12.96
C VAL A 346 6.93 -23.62 12.98
N ASP A 347 8.03 -24.37 13.03
CA ASP A 347 9.39 -23.81 13.01
C ASP A 347 9.68 -23.07 11.70
N ILE A 348 9.11 -23.52 10.58
CA ILE A 348 9.25 -22.83 9.28
C ILE A 348 8.63 -21.43 9.36
N VAL A 349 7.41 -21.30 9.88
CA VAL A 349 6.75 -19.98 10.02
C VAL A 349 7.56 -19.06 10.93
N GLU A 350 8.04 -19.58 12.06
CA GLU A 350 8.86 -18.81 12.99
C GLU A 350 10.22 -18.41 12.40
N ALA A 351 10.83 -19.28 11.59
CA ALA A 351 12.04 -18.93 10.85
C ALA A 351 11.77 -17.82 9.82
N VAL A 352 10.67 -17.90 9.04
CA VAL A 352 10.30 -16.88 8.06
C VAL A 352 10.12 -15.52 8.73
N LYS A 353 9.40 -15.46 9.87
CA LYS A 353 9.19 -14.22 10.64
C LYS A 353 10.49 -13.48 10.88
N HIS A 354 11.53 -14.21 11.26
CA HIS A 354 12.82 -13.62 11.57
C HIS A 354 13.67 -13.35 10.32
N PHE A 355 13.69 -14.26 9.34
CA PHE A 355 14.39 -14.02 8.08
C PHE A 355 13.87 -12.79 7.33
N VAL A 356 12.56 -12.49 7.40
CA VAL A 356 11.99 -11.30 6.77
C VAL A 356 12.68 -10.01 7.24
N ASN A 357 13.13 -9.96 8.50
CA ASN A 357 13.78 -8.79 9.08
C ASN A 357 15.29 -8.67 8.77
N ILE A 358 15.92 -9.71 8.21
CA ILE A 358 17.38 -9.75 7.99
C ILE A 358 17.81 -10.14 6.57
N SER A 359 17.06 -11.00 5.90
CA SER A 359 17.35 -11.57 4.58
C SER A 359 16.04 -12.04 3.92
N PRO A 360 15.36 -11.15 3.17
CA PRO A 360 14.14 -11.51 2.44
C PRO A 360 14.34 -12.68 1.46
N ALA A 361 15.55 -12.81 0.90
CA ALA A 361 15.91 -13.92 0.01
C ALA A 361 15.90 -15.27 0.74
N GLU A 362 16.38 -15.33 1.99
CA GLU A 362 16.27 -16.54 2.80
C GLU A 362 14.82 -16.77 3.24
N ALA A 363 14.10 -15.72 3.65
CA ALA A 363 12.67 -15.83 3.99
C ALA A 363 11.84 -16.45 2.85
N LYS A 364 12.11 -16.05 1.61
CA LYS A 364 11.51 -16.62 0.40
C LYS A 364 11.69 -18.13 0.30
N ARG A 365 12.87 -18.67 0.64
CA ARG A 365 13.15 -20.11 0.57
C ARG A 365 12.23 -20.92 1.50
N TYR A 366 11.88 -20.33 2.64
CA TYR A 366 10.99 -20.94 3.64
C TYR A 366 9.51 -20.57 3.43
N ALA A 367 9.20 -19.61 2.55
CA ALA A 367 7.85 -19.12 2.29
C ALA A 367 7.01 -20.12 1.46
N ARG A 368 6.58 -21.22 2.09
CA ARG A 368 5.56 -22.14 1.54
C ARG A 368 4.14 -21.64 1.82
N TYR A 369 3.96 -21.05 3.00
CA TYR A 369 2.80 -20.32 3.49
C TYR A 369 3.32 -19.20 4.42
N GLY A 370 2.56 -18.14 4.69
CA GLY A 370 3.05 -16.98 5.45
C GLY A 370 3.66 -15.85 4.60
N VAL A 371 3.40 -15.84 3.28
CA VAL A 371 3.85 -14.76 2.37
C VAL A 371 3.37 -13.36 2.79
N THR A 372 2.32 -13.28 3.61
CA THR A 372 1.82 -12.01 4.15
C THR A 372 2.89 -11.25 4.93
N MET A 373 3.83 -11.95 5.60
CA MET A 373 4.95 -11.29 6.29
C MET A 373 5.91 -10.60 5.32
N LEU A 374 6.19 -11.23 4.17
CA LEU A 374 6.98 -10.62 3.10
C LEU A 374 6.24 -9.40 2.51
N ILE A 375 4.92 -9.51 2.30
CA ILE A 375 4.08 -8.40 1.81
C ILE A 375 4.10 -7.22 2.79
N GLU A 376 3.97 -7.48 4.09
CA GLU A 376 4.00 -6.46 5.14
C GLU A 376 5.37 -5.78 5.22
N HIS A 377 6.46 -6.54 5.12
CA HIS A 377 7.80 -5.96 5.09
C HIS A 377 8.06 -5.13 3.83
N ALA A 378 7.70 -5.64 2.64
CA ALA A 378 7.78 -4.88 1.39
C ALA A 378 6.98 -3.57 1.46
N ARG A 379 5.81 -3.61 2.11
CA ARG A 379 4.98 -2.43 2.34
C ARG A 379 5.68 -1.43 3.26
N ALA A 380 6.28 -1.89 4.37
CA ALA A 380 7.02 -1.04 5.27
C ALA A 380 8.18 -0.30 4.55
N LEU A 381 8.91 -1.00 3.67
CA LEU A 381 9.93 -0.40 2.81
C LEU A 381 9.33 0.64 1.83
N SER A 382 8.21 0.31 1.18
CA SER A 382 7.53 1.23 0.27
C SER A 382 7.09 2.53 0.96
N LEU A 383 6.58 2.44 2.20
CA LEU A 383 6.23 3.62 3.01
C LEU A 383 7.43 4.47 3.40
N ARG A 384 8.60 3.85 3.60
CA ARG A 384 9.88 4.54 3.82
C ARG A 384 10.51 5.07 2.53
N ARG A 385 9.85 4.89 1.38
CA ARG A 385 10.32 5.25 0.03
C ARG A 385 11.54 4.44 -0.45
N GLU A 386 11.77 3.28 0.14
CA GLU A 386 12.78 2.32 -0.30
C GLU A 386 12.24 1.44 -1.43
N PHE A 387 11.86 2.09 -2.55
CA PHE A 387 11.05 1.48 -3.61
C PHE A 387 11.71 0.27 -4.28
N GLU A 388 13.03 0.30 -4.52
CA GLU A 388 13.75 -0.85 -5.10
C GLU A 388 13.79 -2.05 -4.14
N GLY A 389 13.93 -1.79 -2.84
CA GLY A 389 13.86 -2.83 -1.81
C GLY A 389 12.47 -3.47 -1.78
N ALA A 390 11.42 -2.65 -1.76
CA ALA A 390 10.03 -3.11 -1.80
C ALA A 390 9.71 -3.89 -3.08
N GLU A 391 10.13 -3.40 -4.26
CA GLU A 391 9.99 -4.08 -5.55
C GLU A 391 10.55 -5.50 -5.49
N ARG A 392 11.81 -5.66 -5.04
CA ARG A 392 12.48 -6.97 -4.99
C ARG A 392 11.68 -7.98 -4.16
N ILE A 393 11.16 -7.55 -3.01
CA ILE A 393 10.38 -8.44 -2.15
C ILE A 393 9.02 -8.77 -2.77
N TYR A 394 8.33 -7.81 -3.40
CA TYR A 394 7.10 -8.13 -4.14
C TYR A 394 7.36 -9.08 -5.32
N ALA A 395 8.49 -8.96 -6.00
CA ALA A 395 8.90 -9.92 -7.03
C ALA A 395 9.13 -11.31 -6.44
N ASP A 396 9.76 -11.41 -5.26
CA ASP A 396 9.95 -12.67 -4.56
C ASP A 396 8.61 -13.31 -4.15
N VAL A 397 7.63 -12.53 -3.68
CA VAL A 397 6.27 -13.01 -3.38
C VAL A 397 5.59 -13.56 -4.63
N LEU A 398 5.72 -12.90 -5.78
CA LEU A 398 5.15 -13.37 -7.05
C LEU A 398 5.86 -14.63 -7.57
N ASP A 399 7.17 -14.77 -7.35
CA ASP A 399 7.90 -16.00 -7.69
C ASP A 399 7.46 -17.17 -6.80
N VAL A 400 7.22 -16.94 -5.50
CA VAL A 400 6.63 -17.95 -4.60
C VAL A 400 5.26 -18.41 -5.12
N ASP A 401 4.38 -17.48 -5.53
CA ASP A 401 3.10 -17.84 -6.17
C ASP A 401 3.28 -18.72 -7.41
N ALA A 402 4.20 -18.33 -8.30
CA ALA A 402 4.48 -19.10 -9.51
C ALA A 402 5.06 -20.50 -9.20
N GLN A 403 5.85 -20.65 -8.14
CA GLN A 403 6.37 -21.94 -7.68
C GLN A 403 5.25 -22.82 -7.14
N LEU A 404 4.37 -22.28 -6.29
CA LEU A 404 3.22 -23.01 -5.74
C LEU A 404 2.26 -23.48 -6.84
N ARG A 405 1.97 -22.63 -7.83
CA ARG A 405 1.14 -22.99 -8.99
C ARG A 405 1.78 -24.10 -9.84
N ARG A 406 3.10 -24.02 -10.10
CA ARG A 406 3.84 -25.08 -10.82
C ARG A 406 3.84 -26.41 -10.07
N ALA A 407 3.80 -26.37 -8.74
CA ALA A 407 3.65 -27.56 -7.90
C ALA A 407 2.20 -28.12 -7.86
N GLY A 408 1.27 -27.54 -8.62
CA GLY A 408 -0.13 -27.98 -8.69
C GLY A 408 -1.05 -27.37 -7.63
N GLY A 409 -0.59 -26.35 -6.90
CA GLY A 409 -1.42 -25.59 -5.96
C GLY A 409 -2.14 -24.40 -6.62
N GLU A 410 -2.99 -23.73 -5.85
CA GLU A 410 -3.74 -22.52 -6.23
C GLU A 410 -2.90 -21.24 -6.14
N GLY A 411 -1.67 -21.34 -5.64
CA GLY A 411 -0.80 -20.19 -5.38
C GLY A 411 -1.08 -19.55 -4.02
N ILE A 412 -0.72 -18.27 -3.88
CA ILE A 412 -0.85 -17.51 -2.62
C ILE A 412 -2.25 -16.92 -2.39
N GLY A 413 -3.19 -17.20 -3.30
CA GLY A 413 -4.54 -16.65 -3.31
C GLY A 413 -4.65 -15.31 -4.07
N PRO A 414 -5.87 -14.98 -4.55
CA PRO A 414 -6.08 -13.86 -5.48
C PRO A 414 -5.76 -12.50 -4.86
N HIS A 415 -6.16 -12.23 -3.61
CA HIS A 415 -5.92 -10.93 -2.97
C HIS A 415 -4.43 -10.67 -2.71
N ALA A 416 -3.69 -11.66 -2.19
CA ALA A 416 -2.27 -11.53 -1.92
C ALA A 416 -1.47 -11.35 -3.23
N TRP A 417 -1.83 -12.11 -4.27
CA TRP A 417 -1.24 -11.96 -5.59
C TRP A 417 -1.53 -10.58 -6.21
N ALA A 418 -2.80 -10.15 -6.21
CA ALA A 418 -3.22 -8.86 -6.75
C ALA A 418 -2.48 -7.71 -6.06
N TYR A 419 -2.34 -7.78 -4.74
CA TYR A 419 -1.61 -6.81 -3.94
C TYR A 419 -0.12 -6.79 -4.26
N ALA A 420 0.53 -7.96 -4.27
CA ALA A 420 1.95 -8.05 -4.59
C ALA A 420 2.23 -7.51 -6.01
N ARG A 421 1.41 -7.87 -6.99
CA ARG A 421 1.54 -7.39 -8.38
C ARG A 421 1.30 -5.88 -8.50
N HIS A 422 0.27 -5.36 -7.83
CA HIS A 422 -0.06 -3.94 -7.88
C HIS A 422 1.12 -3.12 -7.36
N TYR A 423 1.62 -3.51 -6.19
CA TYR A 423 2.71 -2.79 -5.55
C TYR A 423 4.08 -3.07 -6.16
N PHE A 424 4.31 -4.21 -6.81
CA PHE A 424 5.48 -4.43 -7.66
C PHE A 424 5.58 -3.33 -8.74
N HIS A 425 4.52 -3.14 -9.53
CA HIS A 425 4.48 -2.12 -10.58
C HIS A 425 4.50 -0.69 -10.02
N TYR A 426 3.78 -0.43 -8.91
CA TYR A 426 3.85 0.87 -8.23
C TYR A 426 5.28 1.23 -7.83
N ASN A 427 6.01 0.33 -7.18
CA ASN A 427 7.35 0.61 -6.71
C ASN A 427 8.34 0.78 -7.87
N ARG A 428 8.22 0.01 -8.97
CA ARG A 428 9.01 0.23 -10.19
C ARG A 428 8.77 1.60 -10.81
N HIS A 429 7.50 2.02 -10.88
CA HIS A 429 7.13 3.34 -11.38
C HIS A 429 7.69 4.45 -10.50
N GLN A 430 7.56 4.35 -9.16
CA GLN A 430 8.12 5.32 -8.22
C GLN A 430 9.66 5.39 -8.29
N ALA A 431 10.32 4.26 -8.56
CA ALA A 431 11.75 4.17 -8.80
C ALA A 431 12.19 4.60 -10.22
N GLN A 432 11.27 5.04 -11.09
CA GLN A 432 11.53 5.41 -12.49
C GLN A 432 12.14 4.28 -13.35
N ARG A 433 11.83 3.02 -13.02
CA ARG A 433 12.35 1.81 -13.70
C ARG A 433 11.32 1.12 -14.59
N GLU A 434 10.14 1.70 -14.73
CA GLU A 434 9.04 1.16 -15.52
C GLU A 434 8.26 2.29 -16.21
N LEU A 435 7.89 2.04 -17.47
CA LEU A 435 7.11 3.00 -18.24
C LEU A 435 5.66 3.07 -17.71
N PRO A 436 5.01 4.24 -17.74
CA PRO A 436 3.63 4.37 -17.27
C PRO A 436 2.64 3.40 -17.92
N GLU A 437 2.86 2.98 -19.17
CA GLU A 437 2.07 1.98 -19.91
C GLU A 437 2.20 0.57 -19.30
N GLU A 438 3.40 0.22 -18.84
CA GLU A 438 3.67 -1.06 -18.20
C GLU A 438 3.03 -1.12 -16.81
N THR A 439 3.12 -0.02 -16.06
CA THR A 439 2.45 0.13 -14.77
C THR A 439 0.92 0.07 -14.91
N GLU A 440 0.36 0.70 -15.95
CA GLU A 440 -1.09 0.62 -16.23
C GLU A 440 -1.53 -0.83 -16.44
N ARG A 441 -0.84 -1.59 -17.30
CA ARG A 441 -1.12 -3.02 -17.53
C ARG A 441 -0.99 -3.84 -16.25
N GLY A 442 0.00 -3.51 -15.42
CA GLY A 442 0.18 -4.09 -14.09
C GLY A 442 -1.03 -3.90 -13.18
N TYR A 443 -1.52 -2.66 -13.07
CA TYR A 443 -2.69 -2.32 -12.26
C TYR A 443 -3.98 -2.96 -12.79
N GLU A 444 -4.19 -2.94 -14.11
CA GLU A 444 -5.33 -3.61 -14.74
C GLU A 444 -5.33 -5.11 -14.45
N SER A 445 -4.16 -5.75 -14.52
CA SER A 445 -4.00 -7.16 -14.20
C SER A 445 -4.27 -7.47 -12.72
N SER A 446 -3.85 -6.61 -11.78
CA SER A 446 -4.19 -6.75 -10.36
C SER A 446 -5.70 -6.60 -10.10
N LEU A 447 -6.35 -5.69 -10.82
CA LEU A 447 -7.80 -5.48 -10.71
C LEU A 447 -8.60 -6.68 -11.21
N THR A 448 -8.11 -7.46 -12.17
CA THR A 448 -8.77 -8.72 -12.59
C THR A 448 -9.00 -9.68 -11.42
N GLU A 449 -8.03 -9.77 -10.51
CA GLU A 449 -8.07 -10.68 -9.35
C GLU A 449 -8.68 -10.03 -8.10
N TRP A 450 -8.71 -8.69 -8.00
CA TRP A 450 -9.26 -7.98 -6.85
C TRP A 450 -9.97 -6.67 -7.20
N LYS A 451 -11.11 -6.77 -7.90
CA LYS A 451 -11.93 -5.63 -8.36
C LYS A 451 -12.51 -4.77 -7.22
N GLN A 452 -12.66 -5.35 -6.03
CA GLN A 452 -13.23 -4.68 -4.85
C GLN A 452 -12.27 -3.70 -4.17
N ASN A 453 -11.01 -3.65 -4.61
CA ASN A 453 -10.01 -2.78 -4.01
C ASN A 453 -10.07 -1.35 -4.58
N ALA A 454 -10.78 -0.46 -3.87
CA ALA A 454 -10.87 0.96 -4.20
C ALA A 454 -9.51 1.67 -4.37
N THR A 455 -8.50 1.30 -3.58
CA THR A 455 -7.15 1.88 -3.68
C THR A 455 -6.51 1.57 -5.04
N PHE A 456 -6.73 0.39 -5.60
CA PHE A 456 -6.15 0.02 -6.89
C PHE A 456 -6.78 0.83 -8.03
N TRP A 457 -8.11 0.98 -8.00
CA TRP A 457 -8.83 1.85 -8.93
C TRP A 457 -8.39 3.31 -8.84
N SER A 458 -8.23 3.85 -7.63
CA SER A 458 -7.70 5.22 -7.43
C SER A 458 -6.31 5.36 -8.05
N ASN A 459 -5.39 4.43 -7.80
CA ASN A 459 -4.04 4.48 -8.35
C ASN A 459 -4.02 4.39 -9.88
N LEU A 460 -4.87 3.55 -10.47
CA LEU A 460 -5.05 3.46 -11.92
C LEU A 460 -5.56 4.78 -12.52
N ALA A 461 -6.58 5.38 -11.92
CA ALA A 461 -7.10 6.67 -12.35
C ALA A 461 -6.02 7.76 -12.26
N LEU A 462 -5.28 7.83 -11.14
CA LEU A 462 -4.19 8.79 -10.95
C LEU A 462 -3.08 8.63 -11.98
N LEU A 463 -2.68 7.40 -12.31
CA LEU A 463 -1.70 7.12 -13.36
C LEU A 463 -2.20 7.62 -14.71
N ARG A 464 -3.46 7.38 -15.06
CA ARG A 464 -4.07 7.83 -16.32
C ARG A 464 -4.17 9.35 -16.40
N PHE A 465 -4.52 10.04 -15.31
CA PHE A 465 -4.48 11.51 -15.24
C PHE A 465 -3.06 12.05 -15.51
N ARG A 466 -2.04 11.50 -14.84
CA ARG A 466 -0.63 11.91 -15.04
C ARG A 466 -0.14 11.69 -16.47
N ARG A 467 -0.68 10.69 -17.17
CA ARG A 467 -0.40 10.43 -18.59
C ARG A 467 -1.18 11.32 -19.56
N GLY A 468 -1.99 12.26 -19.06
CA GLY A 468 -2.83 13.11 -19.90
C GLY A 468 -4.02 12.36 -20.52
N LEU A 469 -4.50 11.29 -19.89
CA LEU A 469 -5.64 10.47 -20.32
C LEU A 469 -6.84 10.61 -19.36
N PRO A 470 -7.38 11.83 -19.15
CA PRO A 470 -8.42 12.07 -18.15
C PRO A 470 -9.72 11.33 -18.42
N ASP A 471 -10.10 11.13 -19.68
CA ASP A 471 -11.34 10.42 -20.03
C ASP A 471 -11.24 8.94 -19.59
N ARG A 472 -10.12 8.27 -19.90
CA ARG A 472 -9.84 6.89 -19.42
C ARG A 472 -9.73 6.82 -17.89
N ALA A 473 -9.27 7.89 -17.24
CA ALA A 473 -9.19 7.95 -15.78
C ALA A 473 -10.58 8.01 -15.15
N LEU A 474 -11.47 8.86 -15.69
CA LEU A 474 -12.87 8.96 -15.27
C LEU A 474 -13.64 7.67 -15.57
N ASP A 475 -13.42 7.05 -16.73
CA ASP A 475 -14.01 5.75 -17.08
C ASP A 475 -13.59 4.66 -16.08
N ALA A 476 -12.33 4.68 -15.61
CA ALA A 476 -11.87 3.75 -14.57
C ALA A 476 -12.62 3.95 -13.24
N LEU A 477 -12.87 5.20 -12.83
CA LEU A 477 -13.60 5.50 -11.60
C LEU A 477 -15.08 5.13 -11.72
N ASP A 478 -15.69 5.32 -12.89
CA ASP A 478 -17.06 4.90 -13.14
C ASP A 478 -17.20 3.38 -13.19
N GLU A 479 -16.23 2.70 -13.82
CA GLU A 479 -16.13 1.24 -13.77
C GLU A 479 -16.01 0.75 -12.33
N ALA A 480 -15.15 1.36 -11.52
CA ALA A 480 -14.99 1.02 -10.11
C ALA A 480 -16.31 1.09 -9.33
N ARG A 481 -17.16 2.09 -9.61
CA ARG A 481 -18.46 2.29 -8.95
C ARG A 481 -19.57 1.37 -9.46
N LYS A 482 -19.33 0.55 -10.48
CA LYS A 482 -20.30 -0.50 -10.84
C LYS A 482 -20.45 -1.47 -9.68
N ARG A 483 -21.69 -1.91 -9.44
CA ARG A 483 -22.12 -2.69 -8.26
C ARG A 483 -21.23 -3.91 -7.95
N ASP A 484 -20.71 -4.58 -8.98
CA ASP A 484 -19.92 -5.80 -8.84
C ASP A 484 -18.43 -5.55 -8.62
N ASN A 485 -17.97 -4.32 -8.79
CA ASN A 485 -16.56 -3.94 -8.66
C ASN A 485 -16.27 -3.48 -7.24
N VAL A 486 -16.51 -2.22 -6.87
CA VAL A 486 -16.32 -1.72 -5.51
C VAL A 486 -17.66 -1.64 -4.78
N PRO A 487 -17.87 -2.39 -3.68
CA PRO A 487 -19.12 -2.33 -2.92
C PRO A 487 -19.44 -0.92 -2.44
N ASP A 488 -20.72 -0.56 -2.47
CA ASP A 488 -21.20 0.73 -1.96
C ASP A 488 -20.95 0.83 -0.45
N HIS A 489 -19.89 1.54 -0.09
CA HIS A 489 -19.43 1.70 1.27
C HIS A 489 -18.70 3.04 1.41
N LYS A 490 -19.11 3.85 2.38
CA LYS A 490 -18.57 5.20 2.63
C LYS A 490 -17.05 5.26 2.64
N GLY A 491 -16.41 4.30 3.32
CA GLY A 491 -14.96 4.20 3.38
C GLY A 491 -14.28 3.91 2.04
N LYS A 492 -14.92 3.15 1.15
CA LYS A 492 -14.38 2.85 -0.20
C LYS A 492 -14.61 4.02 -1.15
N GLU A 493 -15.74 4.71 -1.06
CA GLU A 493 -15.99 5.92 -1.85
C GLU A 493 -15.02 7.05 -1.48
N ARG A 494 -14.65 7.16 -0.20
CA ARG A 494 -13.60 8.08 0.25
C ARG A 494 -12.24 7.78 -0.39
N GLU A 495 -11.86 6.50 -0.50
CA GLU A 495 -10.63 6.09 -1.20
C GLU A 495 -10.69 6.36 -2.71
N LEU A 496 -11.85 6.19 -3.35
CA LEU A 496 -12.02 6.46 -4.78
C LEU A 496 -12.02 7.95 -5.11
N ARG A 497 -12.80 8.76 -4.38
CA ARG A 497 -12.96 10.20 -4.65
C ARG A 497 -11.98 11.05 -3.88
N VAL A 498 -12.10 11.09 -2.56
CA VAL A 498 -11.40 12.08 -1.71
C VAL A 498 -9.90 11.94 -1.84
N ARG A 499 -9.37 10.71 -1.80
CA ARG A 499 -7.94 10.45 -2.00
C ARG A 499 -7.46 10.80 -3.40
N THR A 500 -8.20 10.41 -4.44
CA THR A 500 -7.84 10.76 -5.83
C THR A 500 -7.80 12.28 -6.02
N VAL A 501 -8.82 13.00 -5.52
CA VAL A 501 -8.88 14.47 -5.55
C VAL A 501 -7.70 15.07 -4.80
N ASP A 502 -7.41 14.61 -3.59
CA ASP A 502 -6.29 15.14 -2.82
C ASP A 502 -4.95 14.96 -3.55
N HIS A 503 -4.71 13.79 -4.16
CA HIS A 503 -3.50 13.57 -4.96
C HIS A 503 -3.43 14.45 -6.22
N LEU A 504 -4.55 14.68 -6.92
CA LEU A 504 -4.61 15.59 -8.06
C LEU A 504 -4.30 17.03 -7.66
N LEU A 505 -4.83 17.48 -6.51
CA LEU A 505 -4.58 18.82 -5.98
C LEU A 505 -3.10 19.02 -5.58
N HIS A 506 -2.46 18.03 -4.98
CA HIS A 506 -1.01 18.10 -4.71
C HIS A 506 -0.19 18.17 -6.00
N GLY A 507 -0.66 17.56 -7.09
CA GLY A 507 -0.06 17.68 -8.42
C GLY A 507 -0.44 18.96 -9.18
N GLY A 508 -1.30 19.81 -8.62
CA GLY A 508 -1.78 21.04 -9.27
C GLY A 508 -2.88 20.84 -10.33
N ASP A 509 -3.39 19.62 -10.51
CA ASP A 509 -4.44 19.31 -11.49
C ASP A 509 -5.84 19.59 -10.92
N VAL A 510 -6.15 20.88 -10.77
CA VAL A 510 -7.41 21.36 -10.19
C VAL A 510 -8.62 20.98 -11.06
N ALA A 511 -8.47 20.98 -12.39
CA ALA A 511 -9.56 20.66 -13.30
C ALA A 511 -10.01 19.20 -13.16
N SER A 512 -9.07 18.26 -13.17
CA SER A 512 -9.37 16.84 -12.94
C SER A 512 -9.90 16.60 -11.54
N ALA A 513 -9.38 17.32 -10.54
CA ALA A 513 -9.86 17.24 -9.15
C ALA A 513 -11.35 17.63 -9.05
N VAL A 514 -11.80 18.70 -9.73
CA VAL A 514 -13.23 19.06 -9.80
C VAL A 514 -14.06 17.96 -10.46
N ALA A 515 -13.57 17.39 -11.57
CA ALA A 515 -14.28 16.35 -12.30
C ALA A 515 -14.48 15.07 -11.47
N VAL A 516 -13.48 14.68 -10.68
CA VAL A 516 -13.55 13.53 -9.77
C VAL A 516 -14.43 13.81 -8.55
N TRP A 517 -14.36 15.03 -7.99
CA TRP A 517 -15.18 15.42 -6.85
C TRP A 517 -16.67 15.40 -7.19
N GLY A 518 -17.05 16.04 -8.29
CA GLY A 518 -18.42 16.07 -8.80
C GLY A 518 -19.41 16.60 -7.77
N ASP A 519 -20.43 15.79 -7.48
CA ASP A 519 -21.53 16.02 -6.53
C ASP A 519 -21.27 15.47 -5.12
N TYR A 520 -20.04 15.02 -4.83
CA TYR A 520 -19.71 14.41 -3.54
C TYR A 520 -19.90 15.40 -2.38
N THR A 521 -20.66 14.97 -1.38
CA THR A 521 -20.87 15.74 -0.14
C THR A 521 -19.90 15.24 0.93
N PRO A 522 -19.07 16.11 1.55
CA PRO A 522 -18.14 15.69 2.60
C PRO A 522 -18.90 15.09 3.80
N GLU A 523 -18.46 13.92 4.26
CA GLU A 523 -19.07 13.24 5.42
C GLU A 523 -18.20 13.30 6.68
N SER A 524 -16.93 13.71 6.53
CA SER A 524 -15.97 13.80 7.62
C SER A 524 -15.16 15.10 7.61
N ALA A 525 -14.50 15.39 8.73
CA ALA A 525 -13.60 16.54 8.86
C ALA A 525 -12.43 16.48 7.85
N SER A 526 -11.94 15.28 7.53
CA SER A 526 -10.88 15.08 6.52
C SER A 526 -11.39 15.38 5.11
N ASP A 527 -12.62 14.97 4.77
CA ASP A 527 -13.19 15.23 3.44
C ASP A 527 -13.43 16.73 3.26
N SER A 528 -13.94 17.38 4.32
CA SER A 528 -14.13 18.83 4.36
C SER A 528 -12.81 19.59 4.21
N ALA A 529 -11.69 19.03 4.68
CA ALA A 529 -10.37 19.63 4.51
C ALA A 529 -9.90 19.58 3.04
N VAL A 530 -10.14 18.47 2.35
CA VAL A 530 -9.86 18.33 0.90
C VAL A 530 -10.77 19.25 0.09
N GLU A 531 -12.06 19.32 0.43
CA GLU A 531 -13.01 20.25 -0.20
C GLU A 531 -12.57 21.71 -0.04
N ARG A 532 -12.21 22.14 1.18
CA ARG A 532 -11.70 23.50 1.42
C ARG A 532 -10.43 23.79 0.64
N ARG A 533 -9.55 22.81 0.49
CA ARG A 533 -8.34 22.94 -0.34
C ARG A 533 -8.69 23.13 -1.81
N LEU A 534 -9.60 22.31 -2.34
CA LEU A 534 -10.13 22.43 -3.70
C LEU A 534 -10.73 23.83 -3.91
N GLN A 535 -11.64 24.26 -3.04
CA GLN A 535 -12.27 25.59 -3.08
C GLN A 535 -11.23 26.70 -3.02
N GLY A 536 -10.25 26.60 -2.12
CA GLY A 536 -9.17 27.58 -2.01
C GLY A 536 -8.31 27.67 -3.28
N MET A 537 -8.02 26.54 -3.93
CA MET A 537 -7.30 26.53 -5.22
C MET A 537 -8.14 27.10 -6.35
N LEU A 538 -9.44 26.78 -6.40
CA LEU A 538 -10.38 27.36 -7.35
C LEU A 538 -10.47 28.89 -7.22
N MET A 539 -10.53 29.40 -5.99
CA MET A 539 -10.60 30.85 -5.72
C MET A 539 -9.30 31.58 -6.03
N ARG A 540 -8.14 31.00 -5.67
CA ARG A 540 -6.83 31.60 -5.98
C ARG A 540 -6.51 31.57 -7.47
N GLY A 541 -7.07 30.58 -8.17
CA GLY A 541 -6.87 30.36 -9.58
C GLY A 541 -5.89 29.23 -9.87
N PHE A 542 -6.07 28.64 -11.05
CA PHE A 542 -5.23 27.58 -11.59
C PHE A 542 -5.00 27.82 -13.08
N ARG A 543 -3.92 27.24 -13.61
CA ARG A 543 -3.60 27.32 -15.03
C ARG A 543 -4.13 26.08 -15.75
N ALA A 544 -4.75 26.28 -16.90
CA ALA A 544 -5.15 25.18 -17.75
C ALA A 544 -4.98 25.53 -19.23
N ARG A 545 -4.47 24.56 -20.00
CA ARG A 545 -4.48 24.60 -21.47
C ARG A 545 -5.71 23.93 -22.06
N VAL A 546 -6.41 23.11 -21.28
CA VAL A 546 -7.62 22.40 -21.68
C VAL A 546 -8.60 22.43 -20.52
N LEU A 547 -9.85 22.81 -20.79
CA LEU A 547 -10.95 22.60 -19.86
C LEU A 547 -11.85 21.49 -20.38
N ARG A 548 -12.11 20.52 -19.52
CA ARG A 548 -12.94 19.36 -19.83
C ARG A 548 -14.19 19.38 -18.95
N VAL A 549 -15.34 19.17 -19.57
CA VAL A 549 -16.62 18.97 -18.90
C VAL A 549 -17.20 17.67 -19.44
N ARG A 550 -17.61 16.76 -18.56
CA ARG A 550 -18.16 15.46 -18.95
C ARG A 550 -19.35 15.64 -19.90
N GLY A 551 -19.38 14.88 -20.98
CA GLY A 551 -20.43 14.94 -22.00
C GLY A 551 -20.35 16.16 -22.94
N GLN A 552 -19.33 17.02 -22.82
CA GLN A 552 -19.12 18.14 -23.73
C GLN A 552 -17.76 18.04 -24.44
N ALA A 553 -17.69 18.61 -25.64
CA ALA A 553 -16.41 18.77 -26.33
C ALA A 553 -15.46 19.65 -25.50
N PRO A 554 -14.21 19.20 -25.29
CA PRO A 554 -13.23 19.96 -24.50
C PRO A 554 -12.91 21.31 -25.15
N VAL A 555 -12.64 22.29 -24.29
CA VAL A 555 -12.20 23.62 -24.71
C VAL A 555 -10.67 23.63 -24.67
N PHE A 556 -10.04 23.83 -25.82
CA PHE A 556 -8.60 23.97 -25.91
C PHE A 556 -8.21 25.44 -25.97
N PHE A 557 -7.16 25.78 -25.23
CA PHE A 557 -6.52 27.08 -25.24
C PHE A 557 -5.17 26.96 -25.95
N HIS A 558 -4.84 27.97 -26.75
CA HIS A 558 -3.56 28.01 -27.47
C HIS A 558 -2.35 28.02 -26.51
N ARG A 559 -2.52 28.60 -25.32
CA ARG A 559 -1.57 28.66 -24.19
C ARG A 559 -2.28 28.35 -22.88
N ASP A 560 -1.52 28.20 -21.80
CA ASP A 560 -2.10 28.13 -20.46
C ASP A 560 -2.83 29.44 -20.14
N ILE A 561 -4.10 29.33 -19.77
CA ILE A 561 -4.89 30.46 -19.27
C ILE A 561 -5.05 30.35 -17.76
N GLU A 562 -5.04 31.48 -17.07
CA GLU A 562 -5.38 31.54 -15.65
C GLU A 562 -6.90 31.55 -15.50
N ILE A 563 -7.41 30.59 -14.75
CA ILE A 563 -8.82 30.41 -14.45
C ILE A 563 -9.00 30.58 -12.96
N THR A 564 -9.91 31.46 -12.56
CA THR A 564 -10.35 31.62 -11.17
C THR A 564 -11.85 31.32 -11.10
N ILE A 565 -12.27 30.63 -10.06
CA ILE A 565 -13.67 30.30 -9.81
C ILE A 565 -14.04 30.84 -8.41
N PRO A 566 -14.19 32.16 -8.24
CA PRO A 566 -14.66 32.74 -7.00
C PRO A 566 -16.12 32.39 -6.72
N ARG A 567 -16.45 32.30 -5.43
CA ARG A 567 -17.83 32.19 -4.97
C ARG A 567 -18.49 33.57 -5.00
N ALA A 568 -19.57 33.69 -5.77
CA ALA A 568 -20.40 34.89 -5.86
C ALA A 568 -21.77 34.59 -5.21
N GLY A 569 -21.85 34.75 -3.89
CA GLY A 569 -23.05 34.41 -3.12
C GLY A 569 -23.30 32.89 -3.07
N ARG A 570 -24.41 32.44 -3.68
CA ARG A 570 -24.77 31.01 -3.79
C ARG A 570 -24.24 30.34 -5.05
N GLU A 571 -23.66 31.10 -5.97
CA GLU A 571 -23.17 30.61 -7.25
C GLU A 571 -21.64 30.66 -7.32
N TYR A 572 -21.07 29.87 -8.23
CA TYR A 572 -19.66 29.94 -8.60
C TYR A 572 -19.55 30.69 -9.93
N ALA A 573 -18.77 31.77 -9.96
CA ALA A 573 -18.49 32.50 -11.18
C ALA A 573 -17.15 32.02 -11.74
N CYS A 574 -17.08 31.67 -13.02
CA CYS A 574 -15.81 31.33 -13.68
C CYS A 574 -15.26 32.57 -14.39
N GLN A 575 -14.03 32.96 -14.04
CA GLN A 575 -13.29 34.02 -14.70
C GLN A 575 -12.04 33.43 -15.32
N ALA A 576 -11.93 33.54 -16.64
CA ALA A 576 -10.74 33.18 -17.39
C ALA A 576 -10.04 34.47 -17.85
N ARG A 577 -8.76 34.62 -17.50
CA ARG A 577 -7.92 35.74 -17.95
C ARG A 577 -7.15 35.34 -19.20
N ASP A 578 -6.73 36.33 -19.99
CA ASP A 578 -5.85 36.14 -21.14
C ASP A 578 -6.42 35.26 -22.28
N LEU A 579 -7.75 35.22 -22.39
CA LEU A 579 -8.54 34.61 -23.47
C LEU A 579 -8.29 35.32 -24.82
N ALA A 580 -7.13 35.10 -25.43
CA ALA A 580 -6.88 35.62 -26.78
C ALA A 580 -7.57 34.75 -27.85
N LEU A 581 -7.51 33.42 -27.73
CA LEU A 581 -8.11 32.47 -28.67
C LEU A 581 -8.43 31.14 -27.97
N SER A 582 -9.66 30.63 -28.15
CA SER A 582 -10.15 29.35 -27.63
C SER A 582 -11.17 28.72 -28.58
N ALA A 583 -11.20 27.39 -28.67
CA ALA A 583 -12.20 26.67 -29.44
C ALA A 583 -12.52 25.29 -28.84
N ARG A 584 -13.70 24.78 -29.18
CA ARG A 584 -14.14 23.42 -28.80
C ARG A 584 -13.87 22.45 -29.92
N GLY A 585 -13.46 21.24 -29.57
CA GLY A 585 -13.32 20.14 -30.52
C GLY A 585 -12.99 18.82 -29.81
N PRO A 586 -13.21 17.65 -30.45
CA PRO A 586 -12.84 16.35 -29.89
C PRO A 586 -11.32 16.11 -29.82
N SER A 587 -10.52 16.91 -30.53
CA SER A 587 -9.06 16.84 -30.52
C SER A 587 -8.43 18.23 -30.62
N PRO A 588 -7.14 18.41 -30.27
CA PRO A 588 -6.43 19.68 -30.51
C PRO A 588 -6.51 20.13 -31.96
N LYS A 589 -6.38 19.21 -32.93
CA LYS A 589 -6.47 19.53 -34.36
C LYS A 589 -7.86 20.04 -34.74
N THR A 590 -8.93 19.38 -34.27
CA THR A 590 -10.31 19.81 -34.56
C THR A 590 -10.66 21.12 -33.87
N ALA A 591 -10.15 21.35 -32.65
CA ALA A 591 -10.32 22.62 -31.97
C ALA A 591 -9.56 23.75 -32.68
N LEU A 592 -8.33 23.50 -33.13
CA LEU A 592 -7.55 24.46 -33.92
C LEU A 592 -8.25 24.78 -35.25
N ALA A 593 -8.80 23.77 -35.93
CA ALA A 593 -9.63 23.95 -37.11
C ALA A 593 -10.87 24.83 -36.83
N ALA A 594 -11.58 24.56 -35.73
CA ALA A 594 -12.72 25.38 -35.31
C ALA A 594 -12.31 26.81 -34.93
N MET A 595 -11.14 26.98 -34.30
CA MET A 595 -10.55 28.26 -33.94
C MET A 595 -10.19 29.08 -35.18
N LEU A 596 -9.56 28.45 -36.18
CA LEU A 596 -9.25 29.06 -37.47
C LEU A 596 -10.52 29.43 -38.23
N LYS A 597 -11.55 28.57 -38.22
CA LYS A 597 -12.85 28.89 -38.81
C LYS A 597 -13.48 30.12 -38.15
N LYS A 598 -13.42 30.21 -36.81
CA LYS A 598 -13.92 31.37 -36.05
C LYS A 598 -13.10 32.63 -36.35
N LEU A 599 -11.77 32.53 -36.32
CA LEU A 599 -10.85 33.64 -36.63
C LEU A 599 -11.07 34.14 -38.06
N ARG A 600 -11.23 33.22 -39.03
CA ARG A 600 -11.56 33.55 -40.42
C ARG A 600 -12.87 34.32 -40.51
N SER A 601 -13.92 33.89 -39.81
CA SER A 601 -15.20 34.61 -39.75
C SER A 601 -15.05 36.01 -39.15
N GLU A 602 -14.32 36.14 -38.04
CA GLU A 602 -14.10 37.44 -37.39
C GLU A 602 -13.26 38.39 -38.24
N VAL A 603 -12.25 37.88 -38.94
CA VAL A 603 -11.43 38.66 -39.90
C VAL A 603 -12.24 39.04 -41.14
N ALA A 604 -13.11 38.15 -41.64
CA ALA A 604 -14.03 38.46 -42.72
C ALA A 604 -15.05 39.55 -42.33
N ASP A 605 -15.62 39.47 -41.12
CA ASP A 605 -16.51 40.49 -40.57
C ASP A 605 -15.78 41.82 -40.36
N LEU A 606 -14.54 41.79 -39.84
CA LEU A 606 -13.68 42.96 -39.72
C LEU A 606 -13.46 43.59 -41.10
N LEU A 607 -13.19 42.77 -42.12
CA LEU A 607 -13.01 43.19 -43.51
C LEU A 607 -14.24 43.86 -44.10
N ALA A 608 -15.43 43.32 -43.84
CA ALA A 608 -16.71 43.86 -44.30
C ALA A 608 -17.08 45.22 -43.65
N ARG A 609 -16.50 45.57 -42.50
CA ARG A 609 -16.75 46.88 -41.87
C ARG A 609 -16.14 48.03 -42.70
N PRO A 610 -16.89 49.13 -42.90
CA PRO A 610 -16.51 50.21 -43.83
C PRO A 610 -15.18 50.87 -43.43
N THR A 611 -14.26 50.92 -44.38
CA THR A 611 -12.84 51.31 -44.24
C THR A 611 -12.55 52.76 -44.65
N HIS A 612 -13.57 53.61 -44.74
CA HIS A 612 -13.47 54.97 -45.30
C HIS A 612 -12.52 55.92 -44.55
N THR A 613 -11.99 55.53 -43.38
CA THR A 613 -10.98 56.27 -42.59
C THR A 613 -9.58 55.65 -42.60
N LEU A 614 -9.38 54.51 -43.29
CA LEU A 614 -8.09 53.83 -43.34
C LEU A 614 -7.26 54.29 -44.55
N SER A 615 -5.96 54.50 -44.34
CA SER A 615 -5.02 54.73 -45.43
C SER A 615 -4.91 53.50 -46.35
N ARG A 616 -4.51 53.70 -47.60
CA ARG A 616 -4.37 52.64 -48.61
C ARG A 616 -3.49 51.48 -48.12
N GLU A 617 -2.38 51.79 -47.44
CA GLU A 617 -1.49 50.80 -46.80
C GLU A 617 -2.20 49.95 -45.72
N LYS A 618 -3.07 50.58 -44.92
CA LYS A 618 -3.85 49.88 -43.88
C LYS A 618 -4.94 49.00 -44.50
N ILE A 619 -5.52 49.39 -45.63
CA ILE A 619 -6.47 48.57 -46.39
C ILE A 619 -5.78 47.33 -46.96
N THR A 620 -4.57 47.47 -47.53
CA THR A 620 -3.76 46.34 -48.01
C THR A 620 -3.36 45.40 -46.87
N ARG A 621 -2.89 45.91 -45.73
CA ARG A 621 -2.62 45.10 -44.53
C ARG A 621 -3.87 44.39 -43.99
N LYS A 622 -5.04 45.03 -44.07
CA LYS A 622 -6.33 44.44 -43.70
C LYS A 622 -6.65 43.23 -44.59
N GLY A 623 -6.41 43.32 -45.91
CA GLY A 623 -6.59 42.21 -46.86
C GLY A 623 -5.63 41.04 -46.64
N LEU A 624 -4.35 41.34 -46.38
CA LEU A 624 -3.31 40.33 -46.09
C LEU A 624 -3.62 39.48 -44.85
N LEU A 625 -4.33 40.01 -43.85
CA LEU A 625 -4.74 39.27 -42.65
C LEU A 625 -5.63 38.06 -42.96
N LEU A 626 -6.56 38.17 -43.91
CA LEU A 626 -7.40 37.04 -44.31
C LEU A 626 -6.60 36.01 -45.11
N SER A 627 -5.70 36.48 -45.98
CA SER A 627 -4.81 35.61 -46.76
C SER A 627 -3.89 34.77 -45.87
N VAL A 628 -3.35 35.34 -44.78
CA VAL A 628 -2.52 34.59 -43.81
C VAL A 628 -3.36 33.57 -43.04
N VAL A 629 -4.58 33.91 -42.65
CA VAL A 629 -5.50 32.96 -41.97
C VAL A 629 -5.91 31.83 -42.92
N ASP A 630 -6.18 32.13 -44.18
CA ASP A 630 -6.55 31.14 -45.20
C ASP A 630 -5.38 30.22 -45.57
N LEU A 631 -4.14 30.74 -45.62
CA LEU A 631 -2.92 29.94 -45.83
C LEU A 631 -2.63 28.98 -44.67
N VAL A 632 -2.80 29.44 -43.43
CA VAL A 632 -2.64 28.58 -42.24
C VAL A 632 -3.78 27.55 -42.16
N ALA A 633 -4.99 27.94 -42.54
CA ALA A 633 -6.14 27.05 -42.59
C ALA A 633 -6.00 25.97 -43.68
N SER A 634 -5.47 26.30 -44.85
CA SER A 634 -5.26 25.33 -45.93
C SER A 634 -4.25 24.25 -45.53
N GLY A 635 -3.12 24.62 -44.91
CA GLY A 635 -2.14 23.64 -44.41
C GLY A 635 -2.64 22.74 -43.27
N LEU A 636 -3.65 23.16 -42.50
CA LEU A 636 -4.21 22.40 -41.37
C LEU A 636 -5.44 21.56 -41.74
N LEU A 637 -6.20 21.98 -42.75
CA LEU A 637 -7.48 21.40 -43.16
C LEU A 637 -7.39 20.54 -44.42
N ALA A 638 -6.50 20.86 -45.35
CA ALA A 638 -6.23 19.98 -46.48
C ALA A 638 -5.57 18.70 -45.96
N GLY A 639 -6.09 17.54 -46.34
CA GLY A 639 -5.29 16.33 -46.27
C GLY A 639 -4.03 16.59 -47.08
N THR A 640 -2.85 16.31 -46.54
CA THR A 640 -1.58 16.54 -47.23
C THR A 640 -1.61 15.80 -48.57
N GLY A 641 -1.82 16.53 -49.67
CA GLY A 641 -1.55 16.02 -51.01
C GLY A 641 -0.07 15.69 -51.13
N ASP A 642 0.29 14.85 -52.10
CA ASP A 642 1.68 14.46 -52.33
C ASP A 642 2.53 15.61 -52.91
N ASP A 643 1.88 16.71 -53.30
CA ASP A 643 2.50 17.89 -53.92
C ASP A 643 1.88 19.22 -53.46
N VAL A 644 2.62 20.32 -53.71
CA VAL A 644 2.22 21.70 -53.40
C VAL A 644 2.72 22.67 -54.48
N TRP A 645 1.96 23.72 -54.75
CA TRP A 645 2.35 24.80 -55.67
C TRP A 645 3.23 25.84 -54.96
N VAL A 646 4.30 26.25 -55.64
CA VAL A 646 5.21 27.34 -55.25
C VAL A 646 5.39 28.33 -56.40
N VAL A 647 5.79 29.56 -56.09
CA VAL A 647 6.05 30.63 -57.05
C VAL A 647 7.50 31.07 -56.93
N GLY A 648 8.16 31.25 -58.07
CA GLY A 648 9.61 31.49 -58.12
C GLY A 648 10.11 31.69 -59.54
N TRP A 649 11.43 31.71 -59.70
CA TRP A 649 12.11 31.90 -60.99
C TRP A 649 13.23 30.87 -61.17
N LEU A 650 13.79 30.79 -62.37
CA LEU A 650 14.87 29.86 -62.68
C LEU A 650 16.23 30.52 -62.50
N GLU A 651 17.02 30.03 -61.54
CA GLU A 651 18.35 30.52 -61.24
C GLU A 651 19.40 29.46 -61.56
N ARG A 652 20.46 29.83 -62.27
CA ARG A 652 21.61 28.95 -62.50
C ARG A 652 22.64 29.14 -61.39
N ARG A 653 22.94 28.08 -60.63
CA ARG A 653 23.97 28.07 -59.58
C ARG A 653 25.01 27.00 -59.90
N GLY A 654 26.15 27.43 -60.45
CA GLY A 654 27.15 26.52 -61.00
C GLY A 654 26.63 25.81 -62.26
N ASP A 655 26.75 24.48 -62.30
CA ASP A 655 26.30 23.67 -63.42
C ASP A 655 24.81 23.28 -63.33
N GLU A 656 24.15 23.57 -62.20
CA GLU A 656 22.75 23.21 -61.94
C GLU A 656 21.80 24.38 -62.21
N LEU A 657 20.63 24.06 -62.78
CA LEU A 657 19.51 24.98 -62.90
C LEU A 657 18.49 24.66 -61.81
N LEU A 658 18.20 25.64 -60.97
CA LEU A 658 17.32 25.50 -59.83
C LEU A 658 16.11 26.40 -59.99
N PHE A 659 14.97 25.94 -59.50
CA PHE A 659 13.82 26.82 -59.26
C PHE A 659 13.96 27.44 -57.87
N VAL A 660 13.98 28.75 -57.78
CA VAL A 660 14.12 29.48 -56.52
C VAL A 660 12.80 30.18 -56.21
N ASP A 661 12.18 29.80 -55.10
CA ASP A 661 10.92 30.41 -54.67
C ASP A 661 11.12 31.80 -54.06
N ASP A 662 10.01 32.51 -53.84
CA ASP A 662 10.00 33.85 -53.25
C ASP A 662 10.62 33.93 -51.83
N ALA A 663 10.68 32.80 -51.13
CA ALA A 663 11.31 32.63 -49.83
C ALA A 663 12.81 32.30 -49.92
N GLY A 664 13.37 32.23 -51.13
CA GLY A 664 14.78 31.94 -51.40
C GLY A 664 15.15 30.46 -51.27
N ARG A 665 14.17 29.56 -51.19
CA ARG A 665 14.41 28.11 -51.20
C ARG A 665 14.62 27.64 -52.62
N ALA A 666 15.65 26.82 -52.82
CA ALA A 666 16.01 26.30 -54.11
C ALA A 666 15.57 24.84 -54.25
N TYR A 667 14.94 24.52 -55.37
CA TYR A 667 14.43 23.20 -55.73
C TYR A 667 15.11 22.74 -57.01
N VAL A 668 15.63 21.52 -56.99
CA VAL A 668 16.22 20.89 -58.18
C VAL A 668 15.10 20.61 -59.18
N LEU A 669 15.31 20.87 -60.47
CA LEU A 669 14.34 20.49 -61.49
C LEU A 669 14.37 18.98 -61.73
N ALA A 670 13.22 18.32 -61.84
CA ALA A 670 13.20 16.92 -62.25
C ALA A 670 13.75 16.76 -63.67
N GLU A 671 14.46 15.66 -63.94
CA GLU A 671 15.12 15.42 -65.24
C GLU A 671 14.12 15.45 -66.41
N GLU A 672 12.83 15.13 -66.16
CA GLU A 672 11.80 15.12 -67.18
C GLU A 672 11.35 16.52 -67.65
N LEU A 673 11.72 17.60 -66.96
CA LEU A 673 11.33 18.97 -67.31
C LEU A 673 12.17 19.59 -68.44
N GLY A 674 13.19 18.87 -68.94
CA GLY A 674 13.97 19.24 -70.11
C GLY A 674 14.95 20.42 -69.91
N ALA A 675 15.62 20.81 -70.99
CA ALA A 675 16.64 21.87 -70.97
C ALA A 675 16.00 23.26 -70.95
N LEU A 676 15.78 23.80 -69.76
CA LEU A 676 15.33 25.17 -69.54
C LEU A 676 16.54 26.12 -69.41
N ALA A 677 16.32 27.42 -69.65
CA ALA A 677 17.31 28.47 -69.40
C ALA A 677 16.96 29.22 -68.12
N ALA A 678 17.97 29.75 -67.43
CA ALA A 678 17.73 30.65 -66.30
C ALA A 678 17.09 31.94 -66.81
N ASP A 679 16.06 32.40 -66.11
CA ASP A 679 15.38 33.66 -66.35
C ASP A 679 14.84 34.22 -65.04
N ASP A 680 14.59 35.53 -65.03
CA ASP A 680 14.03 36.28 -63.90
C ASP A 680 12.50 36.31 -63.93
N ARG A 681 11.87 35.49 -64.78
CA ARG A 681 10.42 35.51 -64.96
C ARG A 681 9.78 34.59 -63.94
N LEU A 682 8.79 35.12 -63.23
CA LEU A 682 8.04 34.36 -62.25
C LEU A 682 7.22 33.25 -62.93
N ARG A 683 7.25 32.06 -62.34
CA ARG A 683 6.58 30.85 -62.81
C ARG A 683 5.90 30.17 -61.63
N PHE A 684 4.87 29.38 -61.93
CA PHE A 684 4.32 28.41 -60.99
C PHE A 684 5.07 27.09 -61.15
N ALA A 685 5.51 26.54 -60.02
CA ALA A 685 6.11 25.22 -59.96
C ALA A 685 5.35 24.34 -58.96
N ARG A 686 5.25 23.06 -59.27
CA ARG A 686 4.70 22.05 -58.36
C ARG A 686 5.84 21.20 -57.83
N VAL A 687 5.96 21.11 -56.52
CA VAL A 687 7.02 20.39 -55.80
C VAL A 687 6.39 19.37 -54.85
N GLY A 688 7.13 18.36 -54.42
CA GLY A 688 6.62 17.40 -53.44
C GLY A 688 6.23 18.07 -52.13
N ALA A 689 5.30 17.47 -51.38
CA ALA A 689 4.91 17.95 -50.06
C ALA A 689 5.39 17.01 -48.95
N GLY A 690 6.07 17.56 -47.94
CA GLY A 690 6.48 16.82 -46.75
C GLY A 690 5.28 16.54 -45.83
N ALA A 691 5.51 15.78 -44.75
CA ALA A 691 4.46 15.37 -43.81
C ALA A 691 3.67 16.52 -43.14
N GLY A 692 4.15 17.76 -43.21
CA GLY A 692 3.46 18.97 -42.74
C GLY A 692 2.99 19.89 -43.86
N GLY A 693 2.95 19.42 -45.12
CA GLY A 693 2.56 20.21 -46.30
C GLY A 693 3.65 21.17 -46.80
N GLN A 694 4.84 21.17 -46.19
CA GLN A 694 5.94 22.01 -46.64
C GLN A 694 6.51 21.50 -47.98
N PRO A 695 6.88 22.39 -48.92
CA PRO A 695 7.48 22.00 -50.19
C PRO A 695 8.84 21.32 -49.99
N VAL A 696 9.01 20.11 -50.53
CA VAL A 696 10.21 19.27 -50.46
C VAL A 696 10.47 18.54 -51.79
N GLY A 697 11.72 18.20 -52.04
CA GLY A 697 12.10 17.43 -53.23
C GLY A 697 12.19 18.28 -54.50
N PRO A 698 12.34 17.64 -55.67
CA PRO A 698 12.49 18.35 -56.93
C PRO A 698 11.18 18.97 -57.40
N VAL A 699 11.28 19.92 -58.33
CA VAL A 699 10.14 20.43 -59.10
C VAL A 699 9.63 19.31 -60.01
N ILE A 700 8.37 18.92 -59.79
CA ILE A 700 7.67 17.84 -60.49
C ILE A 700 6.94 18.38 -61.73
N ALA A 701 6.48 19.64 -61.69
CA ALA A 701 5.90 20.32 -62.84
C ALA A 701 6.28 21.79 -62.82
N LEU A 702 6.59 22.37 -63.98
CA LEU A 702 6.91 23.77 -64.12
C LEU A 702 6.11 24.37 -65.27
N GLU A 703 5.49 25.52 -65.03
CA GLU A 703 4.70 26.21 -66.04
C GLU A 703 5.52 27.24 -66.83
N GLU A 704 4.89 27.73 -67.90
CA GLU A 704 5.40 28.86 -68.66
C GLU A 704 5.49 30.13 -67.79
N PRO A 705 6.38 31.08 -68.14
CA PRO A 705 6.47 32.37 -67.47
C PRO A 705 5.12 33.06 -67.33
N PHE A 706 4.81 33.47 -66.10
CA PHE A 706 3.62 34.24 -65.81
C PHE A 706 3.73 35.63 -66.47
N SER A 707 2.69 36.02 -67.21
CA SER A 707 2.67 37.26 -68.00
C SER A 707 1.75 38.35 -67.44
N GLY A 708 0.99 38.04 -66.38
CA GLY A 708 0.13 39.00 -65.68
C GLY A 708 0.90 39.88 -64.69
N ASP A 709 0.20 40.85 -64.11
CA ASP A 709 0.77 41.69 -63.06
C ASP A 709 0.92 40.93 -61.71
N PRO A 710 1.69 41.44 -60.74
CA PRO A 710 1.89 40.76 -59.45
C PRO A 710 0.58 40.50 -58.66
N ASP A 711 -0.45 41.33 -58.82
CA ASP A 711 -1.74 41.17 -58.15
C ASP A 711 -2.59 40.09 -58.84
N GLU A 712 -2.47 39.91 -60.15
CA GLU A 712 -3.00 38.78 -60.91
C GLU A 712 -2.30 37.48 -60.53
N MET A 713 -0.97 37.51 -60.40
CA MET A 713 -0.20 36.34 -60.00
C MET A 713 -0.60 35.84 -58.61
N LEU A 714 -0.75 36.78 -57.66
CA LEU A 714 -1.17 36.45 -56.30
C LEU A 714 -2.59 35.89 -56.28
N ARG A 715 -3.51 36.43 -57.08
CA ARG A 715 -4.89 35.90 -57.20
C ARG A 715 -4.90 34.50 -57.79
N GLU A 716 -4.08 34.24 -58.81
CA GLU A 716 -3.99 32.93 -59.44
C GLU A 716 -3.31 31.89 -58.53
N PHE A 717 -2.26 32.29 -57.82
CA PHE A 717 -1.66 31.46 -56.77
C PHE A 717 -2.68 31.08 -55.70
N GLN A 718 -3.46 32.05 -55.23
CA GLN A 718 -4.52 31.83 -54.23
C GLN A 718 -5.61 30.89 -54.75
N GLN A 719 -6.01 31.00 -56.02
CA GLN A 719 -6.95 30.05 -56.63
C GLN A 719 -6.39 28.63 -56.69
N ARG A 720 -5.11 28.47 -57.04
CA ARG A 720 -4.46 27.15 -57.16
C ARG A 720 -4.26 26.46 -55.82
N VAL A 721 -3.82 27.21 -54.80
CA VAL A 721 -3.73 26.70 -53.42
C VAL A 721 -5.12 26.39 -52.85
N GLY A 722 -6.15 27.15 -53.25
CA GLY A 722 -7.54 26.91 -52.84
C GLY A 722 -8.26 25.78 -53.59
N ALA A 723 -7.83 25.43 -54.80
CA ALA A 723 -8.43 24.39 -55.64
C ALA A 723 -7.92 22.97 -55.35
N HIS A 724 -6.77 22.85 -54.66
CA HIS A 724 -6.16 21.57 -54.25
C HIS A 724 -6.29 21.27 -52.74
N GLY A 725 -7.05 22.09 -51.99
CA GLY A 725 -7.25 21.96 -50.54
C GLY A 725 -8.56 21.32 -50.11
#